data_AF-A0A3S3M7K1-F1
#
_entry.id   AF-A0A3S3M7K1-F1
#
_cell.length_a   1.000
_cell.length_b   1.000
_cell.length_c   1.000
_cell.angle_alpha   90.00
_cell.angle_beta   90.00
_cell.angle_gamma   90.00
#
_symmetry.space_group_name_H-M   'P 1'
#
loop_
_entity.id
_entity.type
_entity.pdbx_description
1 polymer ?
#
loop_
_entity_poly.entity_id
_entity_poly.type
_entity_poly.pdbx_seq_one_letter_code
_entity_poly.pdbx_strand_id
1 'polypeptide(L)'
;MSPTQAFSRFNHHRANTRGWVPTLFSRHKLLFAVVWILGFAGIFVWQESVIFGGSRSIFRPPRPCPRLRPVAFNLTDFGGVGDGVTPNTEAFERAIAAISLLRKRGGGQLNVQAGVWLTAPFNLTSHMTLFLAEDAVILGIEDEKLWPLMPPLPSYGYGREHPGPRYGSLIHGENLKDVVITGYNGTIDGQGQAWWTKFRKKLLKHTRGPLVQIMWSSDIHISNITLRNSPFWTLHPYDCMNVTILNVTILAPLYGAPNTDGIDPDSCVNMVVENCYIRVGDDGIAIKSGWDQYGITYGRPSSNILIRNLVIQSMISAGVSIGSEMSGGVSNITVENVLVRDSRRGVRIKTSPGRGGYIRDIFYHNLTLDNVRVGIVINTNYSEHPDQGYDPAALPIVENITFNSVHGQGVRFPARIYGSKYIPVKKISFRDMIVGITYKKKRIFQWKVIGSIFPAPCENLDRYDEQGRLLKLAVSPNRLMPFPTVLSRRKLTFTVVWILGFAAIFVWQKALFDGGWRIFRTPRPCPLLRPMAFNLTDFGGVGDGVTLNTEAFERAIAAIALLGERGGGQLNLQAGVWLTAPFNLTSHMTLFLAEDAVILGIEDEKLWPLMPPLPSYGYGREHPGPRYGSLIHGENLKDVVITGYNGTIDGQGQAWWMKFRKKLLKHTRGPLVQIMWSSDIHISNITLRNSPFWTLHPYDCTNVTISNVTILAPLYGAPNTDGIDPDSCVNMVVENCYIRVGDDGIAIKSGWGSVWHCIWPPIFKHSYPESRHSVYGQVRTSISCLANREMSGGVSNITVENLHVHDSRRGVRIKTSPGRGGYVRNIFYHNLTLDNVRVGIVVNTNYSEHPDQGYDPTALPSLENITFISVHGQGVRVPVRIYGSRYIPVKNITFRDMSVGITYKKKHIFQCSFVQGKFVHITCSICILLTR
;
A
#
# COMPACT_ATOMS: atom_id res chain seq x y z
N MET A 1 -4.42 -81.96 -38.86
CA MET A 1 -3.37 -81.47 -39.78
C MET A 1 -2.20 -80.99 -38.95
N SER A 2 -1.17 -81.83 -38.83
CA SER A 2 0.19 -81.42 -38.46
C SER A 2 1.00 -81.28 -39.77
N PRO A 3 2.31 -80.95 -39.79
CA PRO A 3 3.22 -80.40 -38.77
C PRO A 3 4.07 -79.22 -39.38
N THR A 4 4.96 -78.52 -38.67
CA THR A 4 6.36 -78.95 -38.47
C THR A 4 7.02 -78.30 -37.25
N GLN A 5 7.50 -79.17 -36.38
CA GLN A 5 8.54 -78.98 -35.36
C GLN A 5 9.93 -79.28 -35.97
N ALA A 6 11.00 -78.74 -35.36
CA ALA A 6 12.22 -79.49 -34.97
C ALA A 6 13.12 -78.53 -34.14
N PHE A 7 13.31 -78.70 -32.82
CA PHE A 7 14.22 -79.61 -32.09
C PHE A 7 15.71 -79.48 -32.48
N SER A 8 16.56 -78.86 -31.64
CA SER A 8 17.41 -79.45 -30.56
C SER A 8 18.72 -80.05 -31.10
N ARG A 9 19.92 -79.93 -30.51
CA ARG A 9 20.36 -80.27 -29.13
C ARG A 9 21.90 -80.13 -29.04
N PHE A 10 22.42 -79.92 -27.82
CA PHE A 10 23.73 -80.37 -27.26
C PHE A 10 25.05 -79.87 -27.90
N ASN A 11 26.21 -79.71 -27.23
CA ASN A 11 26.72 -80.19 -25.94
C ASN A 11 28.01 -79.43 -25.53
N HIS A 12 28.39 -79.63 -24.26
CA HIS A 12 29.75 -79.62 -23.68
C HIS A 12 30.33 -78.42 -22.88
N HIS A 13 31.09 -78.85 -21.88
CA HIS A 13 31.50 -78.25 -20.61
C HIS A 13 33.03 -78.07 -20.55
N ARG A 14 33.48 -77.10 -19.70
CA ARG A 14 34.80 -76.98 -19.01
C ARG A 14 36.03 -76.68 -19.88
N ALA A 15 37.06 -75.91 -19.49
CA ALA A 15 37.61 -75.46 -18.20
C ALA A 15 38.34 -74.09 -18.36
N ASN A 16 38.27 -73.13 -17.43
CA ASN A 16 39.23 -72.80 -16.34
C ASN A 16 40.70 -72.61 -16.82
N THR A 17 41.34 -71.43 -16.77
CA THR A 17 41.95 -70.79 -15.56
C THR A 17 42.73 -69.49 -15.92
N ARG A 18 42.79 -68.53 -14.96
CA ARG A 18 43.82 -67.49 -14.61
C ARG A 18 44.44 -66.63 -15.74
N GLY A 19 44.62 -65.31 -15.66
CA GLY A 19 44.65 -64.25 -14.62
C GLY A 19 45.30 -63.01 -15.30
N TRP A 20 44.81 -61.78 -15.15
CA TRP A 20 45.36 -60.74 -14.26
C TRP A 20 44.52 -59.45 -14.38
N VAL A 21 44.31 -58.78 -13.24
CA VAL A 21 43.71 -57.46 -12.98
C VAL A 21 44.80 -56.38 -13.28
N PRO A 22 44.53 -55.11 -13.71
CA PRO A 22 43.52 -54.20 -13.15
C PRO A 22 42.83 -53.20 -14.10
N THR A 23 41.51 -53.01 -13.94
CA THR A 23 40.84 -51.72 -14.26
C THR A 23 39.84 -51.32 -13.17
N LEU A 24 40.31 -51.25 -11.92
CA LEU A 24 39.53 -50.73 -10.79
C LEU A 24 39.51 -49.18 -10.70
N PHE A 25 39.99 -48.46 -11.72
CA PHE A 25 40.10 -46.99 -11.72
C PHE A 25 39.06 -46.23 -12.58
N SER A 26 38.12 -46.94 -13.22
CA SER A 26 37.11 -46.31 -14.09
C SER A 26 35.77 -45.97 -13.38
N ARG A 27 35.38 -46.73 -12.34
CA ARG A 27 34.05 -46.59 -11.73
C ARG A 27 33.91 -45.44 -10.72
N HIS A 28 35.01 -45.01 -10.07
CA HIS A 28 34.94 -43.90 -9.12
C HIS A 28 34.82 -42.54 -9.79
N LYS A 29 35.36 -42.34 -11.00
CA LYS A 29 35.25 -41.06 -11.73
C LYS A 29 33.83 -40.76 -12.17
N LEU A 30 33.08 -41.78 -12.60
CA LEU A 30 31.68 -41.63 -12.99
C LEU A 30 30.80 -41.36 -11.76
N LEU A 31 31.03 -42.08 -10.65
CA LEU A 31 30.31 -41.85 -9.40
C LEU A 31 30.61 -40.45 -8.83
N PHE A 32 31.86 -40.01 -8.90
CA PHE A 32 32.27 -38.67 -8.46
C PHE A 32 31.65 -37.59 -9.36
N ALA A 33 31.63 -37.77 -10.68
CA ALA A 33 30.99 -36.84 -11.60
C ALA A 33 29.47 -36.75 -11.37
N VAL A 34 28.78 -37.87 -11.13
CA VAL A 34 27.34 -37.88 -10.83
C VAL A 34 27.05 -37.21 -9.48
N VAL A 35 27.84 -37.47 -8.45
CA VAL A 35 27.71 -36.81 -7.14
C VAL A 35 27.98 -35.30 -7.25
N TRP A 36 28.94 -34.89 -8.09
CA TRP A 36 29.20 -33.48 -8.37
C TRP A 36 28.07 -32.81 -9.16
N ILE A 37 27.51 -33.48 -10.17
CA ILE A 37 26.38 -32.94 -10.94
C ILE A 37 25.13 -32.84 -10.07
N LEU A 38 24.84 -33.86 -9.23
CA LEU A 38 23.72 -33.81 -8.29
C LEU A 38 23.96 -32.79 -7.17
N GLY A 39 25.20 -32.61 -6.72
CA GLY A 39 25.58 -31.56 -5.78
C GLY A 39 25.43 -30.16 -6.37
N PHE A 40 25.85 -29.95 -7.62
CA PHE A 40 25.70 -28.67 -8.33
C PHE A 40 24.24 -28.38 -8.71
N ALA A 41 23.49 -29.38 -9.17
CA ALA A 41 22.06 -29.26 -9.41
C ALA A 41 21.30 -29.02 -8.10
N GLY A 42 21.71 -29.66 -7.00
CA GLY A 42 21.20 -29.39 -5.66
C GLY A 42 21.51 -27.98 -5.19
N ILE A 43 22.68 -27.42 -5.52
CA ILE A 43 23.02 -26.01 -5.25
C ILE A 43 22.20 -25.06 -6.13
N PHE A 44 21.88 -25.39 -7.39
CA PHE A 44 21.00 -24.59 -8.23
C PHE A 44 19.53 -24.63 -7.79
N VAL A 45 19.03 -25.79 -7.37
CA VAL A 45 17.68 -25.94 -6.77
C VAL A 45 17.62 -25.30 -5.39
N TRP A 46 18.71 -25.32 -4.62
CA TRP A 46 18.84 -24.61 -3.34
C TRP A 46 19.00 -23.10 -3.54
N GLN A 47 19.72 -22.63 -4.57
CA GLN A 47 19.80 -21.22 -4.94
C GLN A 47 18.46 -20.71 -5.46
N GLU A 48 17.72 -21.48 -6.26
CA GLU A 48 16.33 -21.11 -6.60
C GLU A 48 15.44 -21.10 -5.35
N SER A 49 15.54 -22.08 -4.45
CA SER A 49 14.70 -22.09 -3.24
C SER A 49 15.13 -21.13 -2.13
N VAL A 50 16.35 -20.56 -2.16
CA VAL A 50 16.81 -19.51 -1.23
C VAL A 50 16.65 -18.11 -1.84
N ILE A 51 16.65 -17.99 -3.17
CA ILE A 51 16.31 -16.75 -3.90
C ILE A 51 14.78 -16.60 -4.04
N PHE A 52 14.01 -17.69 -4.11
CA PHE A 52 12.54 -17.69 -4.21
C PHE A 52 11.79 -18.19 -2.97
N GLY A 53 12.46 -18.74 -1.95
CA GLY A 53 11.85 -19.18 -0.69
C GLY A 53 12.19 -18.26 0.47
N GLY A 54 11.56 -17.09 0.52
CA GLY A 54 11.77 -16.16 1.65
C GLY A 54 11.14 -14.77 1.49
N SER A 55 10.75 -14.38 0.29
CA SER A 55 9.77 -13.32 0.09
C SER A 55 8.51 -13.94 -0.49
N ARG A 56 7.62 -14.43 0.39
CA ARG A 56 6.20 -14.27 0.07
C ARG A 56 6.02 -12.76 -0.07
N SER A 57 6.00 -12.28 -1.31
CA SER A 57 5.39 -11.00 -1.64
C SER A 57 4.05 -11.02 -0.93
N ILE A 58 3.95 -10.27 0.18
CA ILE A 58 2.66 -10.00 0.79
C ILE A 58 2.01 -9.10 -0.25
N PHE A 59 1.28 -9.73 -1.18
CA PHE A 59 0.31 -9.06 -2.04
C PHE A 59 -0.72 -8.46 -1.10
N ARG A 60 -0.40 -7.29 -0.54
CA ARG A 60 -1.36 -6.45 0.14
C ARG A 60 -2.27 -5.90 -0.97
N PRO A 61 -3.58 -6.20 -0.96
CA PRO A 61 -4.49 -5.60 -1.91
C PRO A 61 -4.32 -4.07 -1.89
N PRO A 62 -4.46 -3.39 -3.04
CA PRO A 62 -4.36 -1.94 -3.10
C PRO A 62 -5.36 -1.31 -2.11
N ARG A 63 -4.89 -0.33 -1.33
CA ARG A 63 -5.73 0.50 -0.46
C ARG A 63 -6.76 1.21 -1.33
N PRO A 64 -8.07 0.97 -1.21
CA PRO A 64 -9.04 1.90 -1.75
C PRO A 64 -9.01 3.14 -0.87
N CYS A 65 -8.58 4.26 -1.46
CA CYS A 65 -8.69 5.53 -0.77
C CYS A 65 -10.17 5.91 -0.59
N PRO A 66 -10.49 6.71 0.45
CA PRO A 66 -11.84 7.23 0.63
C PRO A 66 -12.33 7.91 -0.64
N ARG A 67 -13.56 7.61 -1.06
CA ARG A 67 -14.18 8.32 -2.18
C ARG A 67 -14.68 9.68 -1.69
N LEU A 68 -14.22 10.75 -2.33
CA LEU A 68 -14.75 12.09 -2.09
C LEU A 68 -16.20 12.13 -2.59
N ARG A 69 -17.06 12.86 -1.87
CA ARG A 69 -18.49 12.90 -2.15
C ARG A 69 -18.81 14.10 -3.06
N PRO A 70 -19.69 13.92 -4.06
CA PRO A 70 -20.05 14.98 -5.01
C PRO A 70 -20.98 16.03 -4.41
N VAL A 71 -21.64 15.70 -3.30
CA VAL A 71 -22.56 16.58 -2.58
C VAL A 71 -22.14 16.58 -1.11
N ALA A 72 -22.17 17.75 -0.48
CA ALA A 72 -21.98 17.92 0.95
C ALA A 72 -23.16 18.68 1.55
N PHE A 73 -23.50 18.32 2.78
CA PHE A 73 -24.57 18.89 3.58
C PHE A 73 -24.03 19.30 4.94
N ASN A 74 -24.58 20.36 5.52
CA ASN A 74 -24.35 20.70 6.91
C ASN A 74 -25.49 20.15 7.79
N LEU A 75 -25.19 19.70 9.00
CA LEU A 75 -26.23 19.23 9.93
C LEU A 75 -27.25 20.33 10.27
N THR A 76 -26.82 21.59 10.28
CA THR A 76 -27.67 22.77 10.42
C THR A 76 -28.73 22.90 9.32
N ASP A 77 -28.46 22.40 8.11
CA ASP A 77 -29.41 22.43 6.98
C ASP A 77 -30.65 21.58 7.28
N PHE A 78 -30.53 20.66 8.24
CA PHE A 78 -31.59 19.77 8.69
C PHE A 78 -32.15 20.14 10.07
N GLY A 79 -31.87 21.37 10.54
CA GLY A 79 -32.36 21.91 11.80
C GLY A 79 -31.56 21.49 13.02
N GLY A 80 -30.33 21.00 12.84
CA GLY A 80 -29.46 20.69 13.97
C GLY A 80 -29.00 21.95 14.73
N VAL A 81 -28.83 21.83 16.05
CA VAL A 81 -28.36 22.87 16.97
C VAL A 81 -27.24 22.31 17.85
N GLY A 82 -26.05 22.91 17.76
CA GLY A 82 -24.82 22.47 18.44
C GLY A 82 -24.60 23.04 19.85
N ASP A 83 -25.65 23.14 20.67
CA ASP A 83 -25.65 23.77 22.01
C ASP A 83 -25.37 22.80 23.18
N GLY A 84 -25.30 21.49 22.90
CA GLY A 84 -25.14 20.42 23.89
C GLY A 84 -26.39 20.05 24.67
N VAL A 85 -27.55 20.65 24.35
CA VAL A 85 -28.82 20.46 25.07
C VAL A 85 -29.93 20.01 24.13
N THR A 86 -29.99 20.55 22.92
CA THR A 86 -31.00 20.24 21.92
C THR A 86 -30.78 18.83 21.35
N PRO A 87 -31.80 17.94 21.38
CA PRO A 87 -31.69 16.63 20.72
C PRO A 87 -31.64 16.76 19.19
N ASN A 88 -30.57 16.28 18.58
CA ASN A 88 -30.28 16.39 17.15
C ASN A 88 -30.61 15.12 16.35
N THR A 89 -31.25 14.13 16.96
CA THR A 89 -31.48 12.80 16.35
C THR A 89 -32.24 12.89 15.04
N GLU A 90 -33.34 13.65 15.00
CA GLU A 90 -34.08 13.84 13.75
C GLU A 90 -33.29 14.60 12.68
N ALA A 91 -32.40 15.52 13.07
CA ALA A 91 -31.54 16.24 12.13
C ALA A 91 -30.56 15.28 11.45
N PHE A 92 -29.94 14.37 12.21
CA PHE A 92 -29.12 13.30 11.66
C PHE A 92 -29.92 12.38 10.73
N GLU A 93 -31.11 11.94 11.16
CA GLU A 93 -31.95 11.05 10.35
C GLU A 93 -32.38 11.68 9.03
N ARG A 94 -32.80 12.96 9.03
CA ARG A 94 -33.16 13.69 7.80
C ARG A 94 -31.97 13.86 6.87
N ALA A 95 -30.80 14.19 7.41
CA ALA A 95 -29.58 14.33 6.62
C ALA A 95 -29.17 13.00 5.95
N ILE A 96 -29.25 11.91 6.70
CA ILE A 96 -28.91 10.57 6.21
C ILE A 96 -29.93 10.08 5.17
N ALA A 97 -31.22 10.36 5.37
CA ALA A 97 -32.25 10.10 4.39
C ALA A 97 -31.96 10.84 3.07
N ALA A 98 -31.58 12.12 3.13
CA ALA A 98 -31.20 12.89 1.94
C ALA A 98 -29.99 12.30 1.22
N ILE A 99 -28.94 11.89 1.96
CA ILE A 99 -27.76 11.24 1.39
C ILE A 99 -28.09 9.90 0.73
N SER A 100 -28.99 9.10 1.32
CA SER A 100 -29.37 7.79 0.78
C SER A 100 -29.96 7.87 -0.63
N LEU A 101 -30.65 8.97 -0.95
CA LEU A 101 -31.19 9.26 -2.29
C LEU A 101 -30.09 9.50 -3.32
N LEU A 102 -28.89 9.89 -2.89
CA LEU A 102 -27.73 10.16 -3.76
C LEU A 102 -26.90 8.91 -4.05
N ARG A 103 -27.30 7.71 -3.58
CA ARG A 103 -26.52 6.47 -3.73
C ARG A 103 -26.05 6.19 -5.18
N LYS A 104 -26.92 6.45 -6.17
CA LYS A 104 -26.62 6.22 -7.60
C LYS A 104 -25.69 7.27 -8.19
N ARG A 105 -25.52 8.40 -7.52
CA ARG A 105 -24.71 9.55 -7.93
C ARG A 105 -23.38 9.61 -7.18
N GLY A 106 -23.00 8.57 -6.43
CA GLY A 106 -21.78 8.51 -5.61
C GLY A 106 -21.96 8.96 -4.14
N GLY A 107 -23.19 9.26 -3.74
CA GLY A 107 -23.57 9.53 -2.36
C GLY A 107 -23.29 10.96 -1.90
N GLY A 108 -23.11 11.15 -0.59
CA GLY A 108 -23.06 12.49 0.02
C GLY A 108 -22.26 12.57 1.32
N GLN A 109 -21.73 13.74 1.62
CA GLN A 109 -21.02 14.05 2.85
C GLN A 109 -21.95 14.82 3.81
N LEU A 110 -21.97 14.44 5.08
CA LEU A 110 -22.61 15.17 6.17
C LEU A 110 -21.53 15.79 7.06
N ASN A 111 -21.47 17.12 7.09
CA ASN A 111 -20.60 17.89 7.94
C ASN A 111 -21.30 18.16 9.28
N VAL A 112 -20.65 17.76 10.37
CA VAL A 112 -20.98 18.15 11.73
C VAL A 112 -20.02 19.28 12.11
N GLN A 113 -20.54 20.49 12.24
CA GLN A 113 -19.75 21.70 12.50
C GLN A 113 -19.25 21.73 13.95
N ALA A 114 -18.34 22.66 14.25
CA ALA A 114 -17.92 22.95 15.62
C ALA A 114 -19.16 23.22 16.52
N GLY A 115 -19.15 22.65 17.72
CA GLY A 115 -20.31 22.67 18.62
C GLY A 115 -20.58 21.30 19.25
N VAL A 116 -21.54 21.25 20.17
CA VAL A 116 -21.90 20.02 20.90
C VAL A 116 -23.29 19.55 20.46
N TRP A 117 -23.36 18.38 19.86
CA TRP A 117 -24.54 17.86 19.18
C TRP A 117 -25.10 16.66 19.96
N LEU A 118 -25.97 16.95 20.94
CA LEU A 118 -26.62 15.92 21.75
C LEU A 118 -27.54 15.07 20.87
N THR A 119 -27.42 13.73 20.92
CA THR A 119 -28.27 12.84 20.12
C THR A 119 -28.47 11.47 20.78
N ALA A 120 -29.66 10.89 20.56
CA ALA A 120 -29.89 9.46 20.67
C ALA A 120 -29.21 8.72 19.49
N PRO A 121 -29.13 7.38 19.55
CA PRO A 121 -28.57 6.57 18.46
C PRO A 121 -29.18 6.83 17.09
N PHE A 122 -28.34 6.78 16.05
CA PHE A 122 -28.79 6.90 14.65
C PHE A 122 -28.02 5.95 13.71
N ASN A 123 -28.65 5.62 12.57
CA ASN A 123 -28.11 4.67 11.59
C ASN A 123 -27.49 5.39 10.39
N LEU A 124 -26.32 4.92 9.94
CA LEU A 124 -25.64 5.36 8.72
C LEU A 124 -26.25 4.70 7.46
N THR A 125 -25.93 5.26 6.28
CA THR A 125 -26.29 4.72 4.95
C THR A 125 -25.05 4.49 4.08
N SER A 126 -25.16 3.63 3.07
CA SER A 126 -24.09 3.40 2.08
C SER A 126 -23.76 4.67 1.28
N HIS A 127 -22.52 4.76 0.79
CA HIS A 127 -21.99 5.89 0.03
C HIS A 127 -21.99 7.22 0.80
N MET A 128 -21.87 7.19 2.12
CA MET A 128 -21.82 8.42 2.91
C MET A 128 -20.42 8.74 3.45
N THR A 129 -20.17 10.02 3.67
CA THR A 129 -19.08 10.49 4.52
C THR A 129 -19.68 11.24 5.71
N LEU A 130 -19.43 10.79 6.94
CA LEU A 130 -19.69 11.57 8.14
C LEU A 130 -18.41 12.32 8.50
N PHE A 131 -18.44 13.64 8.38
CA PHE A 131 -17.30 14.52 8.59
C PHE A 131 -17.48 15.33 9.88
N LEU A 132 -16.57 15.21 10.84
CA LEU A 132 -16.58 15.97 12.10
C LEU A 132 -15.53 17.09 12.03
N ALA A 133 -15.99 18.34 12.06
CA ALA A 133 -15.08 19.48 12.13
C ALA A 133 -14.23 19.48 13.42
N GLU A 134 -13.18 20.30 13.43
CA GLU A 134 -12.49 20.65 14.67
C GLU A 134 -13.51 21.20 15.67
N ASP A 135 -13.35 20.84 16.95
CA ASP A 135 -14.26 21.18 18.06
C ASP A 135 -15.72 20.70 17.90
N ALA A 136 -16.04 19.86 16.90
CA ALA A 136 -17.31 19.18 16.82
C ALA A 136 -17.36 18.04 17.85
N VAL A 137 -18.44 17.95 18.63
CA VAL A 137 -18.68 16.86 19.59
C VAL A 137 -20.04 16.25 19.32
N ILE A 138 -20.10 15.03 18.79
CA ILE A 138 -21.32 14.22 18.80
C ILE A 138 -21.44 13.63 20.20
N LEU A 139 -22.48 14.02 20.93
CA LEU A 139 -22.65 13.71 22.35
C LEU A 139 -23.82 12.75 22.55
N GLY A 140 -23.56 11.56 23.10
CA GLY A 140 -24.58 10.52 23.31
C GLY A 140 -25.48 10.81 24.51
N ILE A 141 -26.80 10.69 24.32
CA ILE A 141 -27.78 10.79 25.41
C ILE A 141 -27.61 9.67 26.45
N GLU A 142 -27.70 10.00 27.74
CA GLU A 142 -27.54 9.05 28.86
C GLU A 142 -28.78 8.23 29.21
N ASP A 143 -29.97 8.65 28.74
CA ASP A 143 -31.21 7.90 28.96
C ASP A 143 -31.24 6.67 28.06
N GLU A 144 -31.03 5.50 28.66
CA GLU A 144 -30.99 4.21 27.99
C GLU A 144 -32.33 3.85 27.32
N LYS A 145 -33.45 4.48 27.71
CA LYS A 145 -34.74 4.25 27.08
C LYS A 145 -34.80 4.73 25.63
N LEU A 146 -33.95 5.71 25.28
CA LEU A 146 -33.82 6.24 23.93
C LEU A 146 -32.84 5.44 23.07
N TRP A 147 -32.20 4.40 23.65
CA TRP A 147 -31.30 3.52 22.91
C TRP A 147 -32.07 2.29 22.42
N PRO A 148 -32.07 2.00 21.11
CA PRO A 148 -32.85 0.90 20.57
C PRO A 148 -32.34 -0.44 21.09
N LEU A 149 -33.26 -1.38 21.34
CA LEU A 149 -32.89 -2.75 21.65
C LEU A 149 -32.68 -3.55 20.37
N MET A 150 -31.52 -4.18 20.27
CA MET A 150 -31.13 -5.05 19.18
C MET A 150 -31.04 -6.51 19.65
N PRO A 151 -31.23 -7.49 18.76
CA PRO A 151 -30.97 -8.87 19.10
C PRO A 151 -29.49 -9.09 19.52
N PRO A 152 -29.20 -10.17 20.28
CA PRO A 152 -27.83 -10.62 20.46
C PRO A 152 -27.09 -10.75 19.13
N LEU A 153 -25.77 -10.59 19.15
CA LEU A 153 -24.96 -10.86 17.96
C LEU A 153 -25.14 -12.34 17.56
N PRO A 154 -25.37 -12.65 16.28
CA PRO A 154 -25.58 -14.04 15.84
C PRO A 154 -24.45 -14.99 16.24
N SER A 155 -23.20 -14.50 16.30
CA SER A 155 -22.06 -15.29 16.71
C SER A 155 -21.87 -15.39 18.24
N TYR A 156 -22.75 -14.80 19.05
CA TYR A 156 -22.68 -14.80 20.53
C TYR A 156 -23.89 -15.47 21.20
N GLY A 157 -25.04 -15.53 20.52
CA GLY A 157 -26.25 -16.22 20.97
C GLY A 157 -26.93 -15.63 22.20
N TYR A 158 -26.33 -15.80 23.38
CA TYR A 158 -26.89 -15.45 24.69
C TYR A 158 -26.86 -13.93 24.98
N GLY A 159 -25.83 -13.22 24.50
CA GLY A 159 -25.52 -11.84 24.91
C GLY A 159 -24.30 -11.78 25.84
N ARG A 160 -23.57 -10.67 25.86
CA ARG A 160 -22.24 -10.60 26.51
C ARG A 160 -22.30 -10.33 28.02
N GLU A 161 -23.30 -9.58 28.48
CA GLU A 161 -23.46 -9.20 29.90
C GLU A 161 -24.77 -9.73 30.49
N HIS A 162 -25.82 -9.80 29.67
CA HIS A 162 -27.15 -10.25 30.04
C HIS A 162 -27.74 -11.16 28.95
N PRO A 163 -28.57 -12.15 29.32
CA PRO A 163 -29.37 -12.90 28.36
C PRO A 163 -30.31 -11.98 27.58
N GLY A 164 -30.45 -12.24 26.28
CA GLY A 164 -31.42 -11.57 25.43
C GLY A 164 -30.90 -10.28 24.78
N PRO A 165 -31.77 -9.30 24.48
CA PRO A 165 -31.38 -8.18 23.65
C PRO A 165 -30.32 -7.29 24.31
N ARG A 166 -29.68 -6.47 23.47
CA ARG A 166 -28.65 -5.49 23.84
C ARG A 166 -29.08 -4.10 23.41
N TYR A 167 -28.58 -3.07 24.07
CA TYR A 167 -28.69 -1.71 23.55
C TYR A 167 -27.87 -1.57 22.25
N GLY A 168 -28.39 -0.80 21.29
CA GLY A 168 -27.72 -0.45 20.03
C GLY A 168 -26.49 0.43 20.26
N SER A 169 -25.74 0.74 19.20
CA SER A 169 -24.62 1.69 19.29
C SER A 169 -25.05 3.13 19.02
N LEU A 170 -24.33 4.12 19.55
CA LEU A 170 -24.65 5.54 19.31
C LEU A 170 -24.62 5.86 17.81
N ILE A 171 -23.58 5.40 17.11
CA ILE A 171 -23.52 5.42 15.66
C ILE A 171 -23.56 3.98 15.18
N HIS A 172 -24.57 3.66 14.37
CA HIS A 172 -24.84 2.29 13.96
C HIS A 172 -24.90 2.16 12.43
N GLY A 173 -24.67 0.96 11.91
CA GLY A 173 -24.78 0.68 10.49
C GLY A 173 -24.77 -0.82 10.20
N GLU A 174 -25.65 -1.28 9.31
CA GLU A 174 -25.71 -2.68 8.89
C GLU A 174 -25.77 -2.75 7.36
N ASN A 175 -25.11 -3.75 6.77
CA ASN A 175 -25.12 -4.01 5.31
C ASN A 175 -24.69 -2.79 4.48
N LEU A 176 -23.73 -2.02 4.99
CA LEU A 176 -23.25 -0.80 4.35
C LEU A 176 -22.12 -1.08 3.36
N LYS A 177 -22.01 -0.20 2.37
CA LYS A 177 -20.89 -0.17 1.43
C LYS A 177 -20.38 1.25 1.27
N ASP A 178 -19.06 1.42 1.24
CA ASP A 178 -18.41 2.71 0.96
C ASP A 178 -18.85 3.77 1.97
N VAL A 179 -18.42 3.60 3.22
CA VAL A 179 -18.72 4.52 4.33
C VAL A 179 -17.44 5.09 4.89
N VAL A 180 -17.42 6.41 5.05
CA VAL A 180 -16.28 7.14 5.57
C VAL A 180 -16.72 7.88 6.83
N ILE A 181 -16.00 7.72 7.94
CA ILE A 181 -16.14 8.56 9.14
C ILE A 181 -14.80 9.26 9.33
N THR A 182 -14.78 10.58 9.19
CA THR A 182 -13.53 11.33 9.28
C THR A 182 -13.73 12.71 9.88
N GLY A 183 -12.67 13.51 9.96
CA GLY A 183 -12.76 14.87 10.47
C GLY A 183 -11.41 15.55 10.66
N TYR A 184 -11.45 16.70 11.33
CA TYR A 184 -10.26 17.34 11.92
C TYR A 184 -10.24 17.12 13.42
N ASN A 185 -10.13 15.84 13.81
CA ASN A 185 -10.07 15.43 15.20
C ASN A 185 -11.33 15.78 16.02
N GLY A 186 -12.48 15.92 15.37
CA GLY A 186 -13.76 16.00 16.06
C GLY A 186 -14.04 14.75 16.92
N THR A 187 -14.88 14.92 17.93
CA THR A 187 -15.09 13.93 18.99
C THR A 187 -16.47 13.26 18.88
N ILE A 188 -16.50 11.95 19.10
CA ILE A 188 -17.73 11.20 19.43
C ILE A 188 -17.61 10.79 20.89
N ASP A 189 -18.47 11.32 21.75
CA ASP A 189 -18.46 11.06 23.20
C ASP A 189 -19.74 10.31 23.61
N GLY A 190 -19.57 9.11 24.15
CA GLY A 190 -20.69 8.24 24.56
C GLY A 190 -21.27 8.52 25.95
N GLN A 191 -20.72 9.49 26.69
CA GLN A 191 -21.08 9.77 28.08
C GLN A 191 -21.11 8.52 28.98
N GLY A 192 -20.11 7.64 28.83
CA GLY A 192 -20.08 6.30 29.44
C GLY A 192 -20.18 6.26 30.97
N GLN A 193 -19.93 7.35 31.69
CA GLN A 193 -19.94 7.36 33.17
C GLN A 193 -21.29 6.94 33.78
N ALA A 194 -22.41 7.38 33.20
CA ALA A 194 -23.74 6.93 33.62
C ALA A 194 -23.93 5.43 33.40
N TRP A 195 -23.53 4.93 32.23
CA TRP A 195 -23.59 3.51 31.87
C TRP A 195 -22.76 2.64 32.80
N TRP A 196 -21.52 3.02 33.08
CA TRP A 196 -20.62 2.27 33.97
C TRP A 196 -21.14 2.25 35.41
N THR A 197 -21.78 3.33 35.85
CA THR A 197 -22.39 3.42 37.18
C THR A 197 -23.60 2.49 37.29
N LYS A 198 -24.50 2.49 36.28
CA LYS A 198 -25.64 1.58 36.21
C LYS A 198 -25.20 0.12 36.12
N PHE A 199 -24.16 -0.18 35.33
CA PHE A 199 -23.58 -1.53 35.22
C PHE A 199 -23.07 -2.04 36.57
N ARG A 200 -22.22 -1.27 37.27
CA ARG A 200 -21.70 -1.67 38.58
C ARG A 200 -22.79 -1.86 39.64
N LYS A 201 -23.84 -1.05 39.58
CA LYS A 201 -25.02 -1.15 40.46
C LYS A 201 -26.03 -2.23 40.01
N LYS A 202 -25.76 -2.95 38.91
CA LYS A 202 -26.66 -3.95 38.31
C LYS A 202 -28.07 -3.41 37.99
N LEU A 203 -28.13 -2.15 37.54
CA LEU A 203 -29.39 -1.47 37.20
C LEU A 203 -29.80 -1.65 35.73
N LEU A 204 -28.89 -2.15 34.89
CA LEU A 204 -29.17 -2.40 33.48
C LEU A 204 -29.86 -3.76 33.32
N LYS A 205 -30.92 -3.79 32.50
CA LYS A 205 -31.67 -5.01 32.17
C LYS A 205 -31.08 -5.79 30.97
N HIS A 206 -30.31 -5.09 30.14
CA HIS A 206 -29.81 -5.56 28.84
C HIS A 206 -28.32 -5.29 28.71
N THR A 207 -27.65 -6.03 27.81
CA THR A 207 -26.22 -5.83 27.51
C THR A 207 -25.98 -4.44 26.92
N ARG A 208 -24.95 -3.73 27.39
CA ARG A 208 -24.58 -2.39 26.89
C ARG A 208 -24.16 -2.41 25.42
N GLY A 209 -24.47 -1.33 24.71
CA GLY A 209 -24.12 -1.16 23.30
C GLY A 209 -22.75 -0.51 23.09
N PRO A 210 -22.05 -0.79 21.97
CA PRO A 210 -20.81 -0.11 21.62
C PRO A 210 -21.01 1.39 21.33
N LEU A 211 -19.93 2.18 21.26
CA LEU A 211 -20.03 3.59 20.81
C LEU A 211 -20.31 3.66 19.30
N VAL A 212 -19.50 2.98 18.50
CA VAL A 212 -19.65 2.88 17.04
C VAL A 212 -19.65 1.41 16.64
N GLN A 213 -20.70 0.97 15.94
CA GLN A 213 -20.82 -0.39 15.43
C GLN A 213 -21.21 -0.41 13.96
N ILE A 214 -20.43 -1.11 13.14
CA ILE A 214 -20.72 -1.34 11.72
C ILE A 214 -20.73 -2.85 11.51
N MET A 215 -21.84 -3.37 10.97
CA MET A 215 -22.10 -4.80 10.83
C MET A 215 -22.26 -5.19 9.36
N TRP A 216 -21.73 -6.36 8.96
CA TRP A 216 -21.94 -6.96 7.62
C TRP A 216 -21.64 -6.01 6.46
N SER A 217 -20.59 -5.20 6.59
CA SER A 217 -20.35 -4.08 5.68
C SER A 217 -19.01 -4.19 4.96
N SER A 218 -18.84 -3.47 3.85
CA SER A 218 -17.58 -3.43 3.12
C SER A 218 -17.11 -2.02 2.75
N ASP A 219 -15.81 -1.87 2.55
CA ASP A 219 -15.20 -0.60 2.11
C ASP A 219 -15.44 0.51 3.14
N ILE A 220 -14.94 0.28 4.36
CA ILE A 220 -15.15 1.17 5.51
C ILE A 220 -13.85 1.91 5.82
N HIS A 221 -13.92 3.23 5.95
CA HIS A 221 -12.79 4.08 6.31
C HIS A 221 -13.11 4.94 7.52
N ILE A 222 -12.33 4.82 8.59
CA ILE A 222 -12.48 5.63 9.80
C ILE A 222 -11.15 6.30 10.08
N SER A 223 -11.12 7.63 10.12
CA SER A 223 -9.85 8.35 10.31
C SER A 223 -9.96 9.72 10.97
N ASN A 224 -8.86 10.21 11.56
CA ASN A 224 -8.75 11.60 12.03
C ASN A 224 -9.88 12.05 12.98
N ILE A 225 -10.34 11.17 13.87
CA ILE A 225 -11.37 11.47 14.87
C ILE A 225 -10.95 10.99 16.25
N THR A 226 -11.61 11.53 17.27
CA THR A 226 -11.47 11.11 18.66
C THR A 226 -12.74 10.40 19.14
N LEU A 227 -12.60 9.20 19.69
CA LEU A 227 -13.68 8.44 20.32
C LEU A 227 -13.50 8.46 21.84
N ARG A 228 -14.52 8.86 22.60
CA ARG A 228 -14.41 9.02 24.06
C ARG A 228 -15.54 8.37 24.81
N ASN A 229 -15.21 7.89 26.01
CA ASN A 229 -16.16 7.49 27.04
C ASN A 229 -17.27 6.56 26.52
N SER A 230 -16.89 5.49 25.83
CA SER A 230 -17.87 4.51 25.34
C SER A 230 -18.68 3.87 26.49
N PRO A 231 -20.00 3.63 26.32
CA PRO A 231 -20.79 2.83 27.25
C PRO A 231 -20.23 1.41 27.45
N PHE A 232 -19.64 0.82 26.41
CA PHE A 232 -19.12 -0.56 26.34
C PHE A 232 -17.88 -0.59 25.41
N TRP A 233 -17.80 -1.53 24.47
CA TRP A 233 -16.79 -1.53 23.38
C TRP A 233 -16.83 -0.22 22.59
N THR A 234 -15.68 0.30 22.16
CA THR A 234 -15.64 1.62 21.53
C THR A 234 -15.92 1.53 20.04
N LEU A 235 -15.07 0.86 19.27
CA LEU A 235 -15.23 0.72 17.83
C LEU A 235 -15.32 -0.76 17.46
N HIS A 236 -16.52 -1.20 17.05
CA HIS A 236 -16.83 -2.60 16.81
C HIS A 236 -17.26 -2.85 15.34
N PRO A 237 -16.30 -3.06 14.41
CA PRO A 237 -16.57 -3.67 13.12
C PRO A 237 -16.88 -5.16 13.30
N TYR A 238 -18.08 -5.58 12.91
CA TYR A 238 -18.57 -6.94 13.03
C TYR A 238 -18.86 -7.54 11.65
N ASP A 239 -18.17 -8.62 11.29
CA ASP A 239 -18.25 -9.29 9.98
C ASP A 239 -18.11 -8.31 8.80
N CYS A 240 -17.12 -7.43 8.90
CA CYS A 240 -16.82 -6.42 7.88
C CYS A 240 -15.63 -6.84 7.00
N MET A 241 -15.65 -6.39 5.75
CA MET A 241 -14.58 -6.63 4.78
C MET A 241 -13.95 -5.32 4.31
N ASN A 242 -12.62 -5.28 4.17
CA ASN A 242 -11.91 -4.11 3.66
C ASN A 242 -12.14 -2.86 4.53
N VAL A 243 -11.63 -2.92 5.76
CA VAL A 243 -11.77 -1.86 6.77
C VAL A 243 -10.42 -1.17 7.00
N THR A 244 -10.40 0.16 6.97
CA THR A 244 -9.21 0.96 7.31
C THR A 244 -9.53 1.88 8.48
N ILE A 245 -8.72 1.79 9.54
CA ILE A 245 -8.74 2.68 10.69
C ILE A 245 -7.39 3.39 10.76
N LEU A 246 -7.39 4.72 10.66
CA LEU A 246 -6.16 5.51 10.51
C LEU A 246 -6.18 6.77 11.36
N ASN A 247 -5.14 7.02 12.16
CA ASN A 247 -5.02 8.28 12.92
C ASN A 247 -6.24 8.55 13.82
N VAL A 248 -6.72 7.52 14.51
CA VAL A 248 -7.83 7.61 15.47
C VAL A 248 -7.27 7.67 16.89
N THR A 249 -7.86 8.53 17.71
CA THR A 249 -7.58 8.62 19.14
C THR A 249 -8.76 8.03 19.92
N ILE A 250 -8.50 7.09 20.83
CA ILE A 250 -9.53 6.45 21.67
C ILE A 250 -9.21 6.68 23.15
N LEU A 251 -10.15 7.28 23.89
CA LEU A 251 -9.95 7.68 25.27
C LEU A 251 -11.09 7.19 26.17
N ALA A 252 -10.74 6.42 27.19
CA ALA A 252 -11.59 6.11 28.33
C ALA A 252 -10.76 6.12 29.62
N PRO A 253 -11.38 6.31 30.80
CA PRO A 253 -10.68 6.17 32.07
C PRO A 253 -9.99 4.80 32.19
N LEU A 254 -8.74 4.80 32.66
CA LEU A 254 -7.95 3.57 32.85
C LEU A 254 -8.52 2.64 33.93
N TYR A 255 -9.35 3.20 34.82
CA TYR A 255 -9.99 2.50 35.92
C TYR A 255 -11.45 2.94 35.98
N GLY A 256 -12.33 2.04 36.42
CA GLY A 256 -13.75 2.36 36.57
C GLY A 256 -14.54 2.46 35.25
N ALA A 257 -13.94 2.13 34.11
CA ALA A 257 -14.61 1.99 32.82
C ALA A 257 -14.64 0.51 32.40
N PRO A 258 -15.67 -0.26 32.79
CA PRO A 258 -15.73 -1.70 32.53
C PRO A 258 -16.02 -1.98 31.06
N ASN A 259 -15.20 -2.87 30.46
CA ASN A 259 -15.34 -3.38 29.09
C ASN A 259 -15.27 -2.30 28.01
N THR A 260 -14.45 -1.26 28.22
CA THR A 260 -14.16 -0.26 27.19
C THR A 260 -13.00 -0.74 26.33
N ASP A 261 -13.23 -1.78 25.54
CA ASP A 261 -12.28 -2.22 24.52
C ASP A 261 -12.11 -1.06 23.49
N GLY A 262 -10.91 -0.89 22.94
CA GLY A 262 -10.63 0.19 21.99
C GLY A 262 -11.18 -0.11 20.60
N ILE A 263 -10.61 -1.12 19.93
CA ILE A 263 -11.09 -1.58 18.62
C ILE A 263 -11.29 -3.09 18.68
N ASP A 264 -12.46 -3.55 18.24
CA ASP A 264 -12.88 -4.94 18.26
C ASP A 264 -13.12 -5.46 16.84
N PRO A 265 -12.10 -5.88 16.08
CA PRO A 265 -12.31 -6.59 14.83
C PRO A 265 -12.95 -7.95 15.11
N ASP A 266 -14.25 -8.09 14.90
CA ASP A 266 -15.00 -9.33 15.11
C ASP A 266 -15.39 -9.93 13.76
N SER A 267 -14.92 -11.14 13.45
CA SER A 267 -15.10 -11.80 12.16
C SER A 267 -14.72 -10.95 10.93
N CYS A 268 -13.76 -10.02 11.06
CA CYS A 268 -13.39 -9.09 9.99
C CYS A 268 -12.33 -9.66 9.04
N VAL A 269 -12.43 -9.34 7.75
CA VAL A 269 -11.49 -9.79 6.72
C VAL A 269 -10.88 -8.61 5.97
N ASN A 270 -9.56 -8.62 5.78
CA ASN A 270 -8.81 -7.55 5.12
C ASN A 270 -8.95 -6.23 5.87
N MET A 271 -8.25 -6.07 6.98
CA MET A 271 -8.36 -4.88 7.82
C MET A 271 -6.98 -4.27 8.15
N VAL A 272 -6.92 -2.94 8.20
CA VAL A 272 -5.72 -2.20 8.62
C VAL A 272 -6.08 -1.25 9.76
N VAL A 273 -5.28 -1.29 10.83
CA VAL A 273 -5.31 -0.33 11.93
C VAL A 273 -3.93 0.32 12.01
N GLU A 274 -3.86 1.63 11.80
CA GLU A 274 -2.58 2.33 11.67
C GLU A 274 -2.57 3.71 12.34
N ASN A 275 -1.42 4.09 12.92
CA ASN A 275 -1.17 5.43 13.48
C ASN A 275 -2.16 5.85 14.58
N CYS A 276 -2.66 4.92 15.39
CA CYS A 276 -3.68 5.23 16.41
C CYS A 276 -3.08 5.40 17.82
N TYR A 277 -3.72 6.23 18.63
CA TYR A 277 -3.45 6.38 20.07
C TYR A 277 -4.63 5.84 20.87
N ILE A 278 -4.41 4.84 21.72
CA ILE A 278 -5.47 4.15 22.45
C ILE A 278 -5.16 4.16 23.95
N ARG A 279 -6.05 4.75 24.74
CA ARG A 279 -5.98 4.76 26.21
C ARG A 279 -7.31 4.33 26.78
N VAL A 280 -7.38 3.11 27.32
CA VAL A 280 -8.65 2.51 27.76
C VAL A 280 -8.50 1.67 29.02
N GLY A 281 -9.64 1.35 29.64
CA GLY A 281 -9.69 0.43 30.78
C GLY A 281 -9.32 -0.99 30.39
N ASP A 282 -9.98 -1.56 29.36
CA ASP A 282 -9.87 -2.98 28.98
C ASP A 282 -8.89 -3.20 27.81
N ASP A 283 -9.15 -4.10 26.86
CA ASP A 283 -8.25 -4.40 25.75
C ASP A 283 -8.12 -3.22 24.77
N GLY A 284 -6.89 -2.81 24.42
CA GLY A 284 -6.68 -1.72 23.46
C GLY A 284 -7.13 -2.10 22.05
N ILE A 285 -6.73 -3.27 21.58
CA ILE A 285 -7.28 -3.95 20.40
C ILE A 285 -7.70 -5.36 20.83
N ALA A 286 -8.92 -5.79 20.48
CA ALA A 286 -9.42 -7.13 20.77
C ALA A 286 -9.94 -7.82 19.51
N ILE A 287 -9.11 -8.68 18.90
CA ILE A 287 -9.51 -9.45 17.72
C ILE A 287 -10.38 -10.64 18.16
N LYS A 288 -11.59 -10.73 17.60
CA LYS A 288 -12.63 -11.71 17.94
C LYS A 288 -13.19 -12.38 16.68
N SER A 289 -13.96 -13.45 16.86
CA SER A 289 -14.73 -14.13 15.81
C SER A 289 -15.84 -15.01 16.39
N GLY A 290 -16.64 -14.44 17.30
CA GLY A 290 -17.75 -15.15 17.93
C GLY A 290 -17.40 -16.11 19.07
N TRP A 291 -18.43 -16.64 19.74
CA TRP A 291 -18.34 -17.29 21.04
C TRP A 291 -18.96 -18.69 21.05
N ASP A 292 -18.13 -19.69 21.38
CA ASP A 292 -18.45 -21.10 21.52
C ASP A 292 -19.29 -21.66 20.35
N GLN A 293 -20.35 -22.43 20.64
CA GLN A 293 -21.21 -23.06 19.64
C GLN A 293 -21.83 -22.06 18.65
N TYR A 294 -22.09 -20.83 19.09
CA TYR A 294 -22.64 -19.77 18.24
C TYR A 294 -21.59 -19.27 17.26
N GLY A 295 -20.36 -19.02 17.70
CA GLY A 295 -19.25 -18.64 16.83
C GLY A 295 -18.83 -19.77 15.88
N ILE A 296 -18.85 -21.03 16.35
CA ILE A 296 -18.59 -22.22 15.52
C ILE A 296 -19.64 -22.32 14.40
N THR A 297 -20.93 -22.19 14.76
CA THR A 297 -22.03 -22.26 13.80
C THR A 297 -22.02 -21.06 12.83
N TYR A 298 -21.66 -19.88 13.32
CA TYR A 298 -21.52 -18.68 12.49
C TYR A 298 -20.39 -18.83 11.46
N GLY A 299 -19.28 -19.45 11.85
CA GLY A 299 -18.26 -19.96 10.92
C GLY A 299 -17.46 -18.88 10.18
N ARG A 300 -17.45 -17.62 10.65
CA ARG A 300 -16.72 -16.51 10.03
C ARG A 300 -15.45 -16.15 10.82
N PRO A 301 -14.24 -16.30 10.24
CA PRO A 301 -13.01 -15.96 10.95
C PRO A 301 -12.66 -14.47 10.86
N SER A 302 -11.90 -13.98 11.83
CA SER A 302 -11.12 -12.74 11.67
C SER A 302 -9.79 -13.07 10.97
N SER A 303 -9.53 -12.49 9.81
CA SER A 303 -8.32 -12.81 9.05
C SER A 303 -7.76 -11.71 8.16
N ASN A 304 -6.44 -11.78 7.91
CA ASN A 304 -5.71 -10.78 7.13
C ASN A 304 -5.84 -9.38 7.73
N ILE A 305 -5.41 -9.24 8.99
CA ILE A 305 -5.47 -7.98 9.74
C ILE A 305 -4.05 -7.50 10.03
N LEU A 306 -3.78 -6.24 9.68
CA LEU A 306 -2.54 -5.54 9.96
C LEU A 306 -2.77 -4.45 11.01
N ILE A 307 -2.02 -4.49 12.11
CA ILE A 307 -2.03 -3.48 13.17
C ILE A 307 -0.63 -2.90 13.26
N ARG A 308 -0.47 -1.58 13.09
CA ARG A 308 0.86 -0.97 13.13
C ARG A 308 0.96 0.49 13.51
N ASN A 309 2.11 0.88 14.06
CA ASN A 309 2.38 2.27 14.49
C ASN A 309 1.36 2.74 15.53
N LEU A 310 1.13 1.95 16.58
CA LEU A 310 0.19 2.29 17.65
C LEU A 310 0.91 2.63 18.95
N VAL A 311 0.33 3.54 19.72
CA VAL A 311 0.65 3.76 21.14
C VAL A 311 -0.56 3.36 21.96
N ILE A 312 -0.37 2.42 22.91
CA ILE A 312 -1.47 1.84 23.67
C ILE A 312 -1.20 1.90 25.18
N GLN A 313 -2.22 2.29 25.94
CA GLN A 313 -2.30 2.18 27.39
C GLN A 313 -3.57 1.42 27.81
N SER A 314 -3.40 0.33 28.56
CA SER A 314 -4.48 -0.56 29.04
C SER A 314 -4.16 -1.11 30.45
N MET A 315 -4.97 -0.71 31.44
CA MET A 315 -4.68 -1.05 32.85
C MET A 315 -5.44 -2.27 33.39
N ILE A 316 -6.61 -2.62 32.85
CA ILE A 316 -7.39 -3.78 33.33
C ILE A 316 -7.01 -5.05 32.56
N SER A 317 -6.84 -4.97 31.23
CA SER A 317 -6.55 -6.13 30.38
C SER A 317 -5.19 -6.08 29.67
N ALA A 318 -5.12 -5.77 28.37
CA ALA A 318 -3.93 -5.84 27.53
C ALA A 318 -3.90 -4.79 26.41
N GLY A 319 -2.70 -4.49 25.88
CA GLY A 319 -2.54 -3.61 24.72
C GLY A 319 -3.18 -4.20 23.45
N VAL A 320 -2.72 -5.37 23.00
CA VAL A 320 -3.32 -6.11 21.88
C VAL A 320 -3.70 -7.52 22.34
N SER A 321 -4.97 -7.89 22.16
CA SER A 321 -5.53 -9.17 22.58
C SER A 321 -6.17 -9.91 21.41
N ILE A 322 -6.05 -11.24 21.42
CA ILE A 322 -6.83 -12.16 20.58
C ILE A 322 -7.72 -13.00 21.49
N GLY A 323 -9.01 -13.04 21.17
CA GLY A 323 -10.03 -13.73 21.95
C GLY A 323 -10.61 -12.91 23.11
N SER A 324 -11.40 -13.50 24.00
CA SER A 324 -11.57 -14.95 24.14
C SER A 324 -12.56 -15.57 23.16
N GLU A 325 -13.39 -14.74 22.56
CA GLU A 325 -14.43 -15.06 21.60
C GLU A 325 -13.76 -15.21 20.23
N MET A 326 -13.23 -16.40 19.92
CA MET A 326 -12.44 -16.70 18.71
C MET A 326 -12.92 -17.95 17.97
N SER A 327 -14.18 -18.32 18.18
CA SER A 327 -14.74 -19.62 17.82
C SER A 327 -14.90 -19.84 16.32
N GLY A 328 -15.10 -18.78 15.54
CA GLY A 328 -15.07 -18.78 14.08
C GLY A 328 -13.65 -18.85 13.50
N GLY A 329 -12.62 -18.71 14.34
CA GLY A 329 -11.21 -18.75 13.97
C GLY A 329 -10.57 -17.36 13.82
N VAL A 330 -9.27 -17.29 14.07
CA VAL A 330 -8.44 -16.09 13.90
C VAL A 330 -7.15 -16.49 13.20
N SER A 331 -6.83 -15.86 12.06
CA SER A 331 -5.58 -16.18 11.37
C SER A 331 -4.98 -15.07 10.52
N ASN A 332 -3.69 -15.18 10.22
CA ASN A 332 -2.95 -14.22 9.40
C ASN A 332 -3.07 -12.80 9.95
N ILE A 333 -2.59 -12.62 11.18
CA ILE A 333 -2.59 -11.34 11.90
C ILE A 333 -1.14 -10.86 12.01
N THR A 334 -0.88 -9.63 11.61
CA THR A 334 0.42 -8.98 11.76
C THR A 334 0.29 -7.76 12.67
N VAL A 335 1.07 -7.74 13.76
CA VAL A 335 1.18 -6.61 14.69
C VAL A 335 2.62 -6.10 14.60
N GLU A 336 2.83 -4.93 13.99
CA GLU A 336 4.17 -4.38 13.74
C GLU A 336 4.36 -2.96 14.28
N ASN A 337 5.51 -2.65 14.91
CA ASN A 337 5.82 -1.30 15.39
C ASN A 337 4.76 -0.75 16.38
N VAL A 338 4.56 -1.43 17.51
CA VAL A 338 3.57 -1.04 18.53
C VAL A 338 4.27 -0.79 19.86
N LEU A 339 3.99 0.38 20.46
CA LEU A 339 4.38 0.73 21.82
C LEU A 339 3.21 0.47 22.76
N VAL A 340 3.39 -0.46 23.70
CA VAL A 340 2.48 -0.61 24.84
C VAL A 340 3.18 -0.07 26.08
N ARG A 341 2.60 0.96 26.69
CA ARG A 341 3.20 1.64 27.85
C ARG A 341 2.26 1.66 29.06
N ASP A 342 2.82 1.72 30.26
CA ASP A 342 2.08 1.93 31.51
C ASP A 342 0.83 1.05 31.61
N SER A 343 1.00 -0.25 31.35
CA SER A 343 -0.09 -1.19 31.09
C SER A 343 0.03 -2.48 31.88
N ARG A 344 -1.09 -3.16 32.09
CA ARG A 344 -1.09 -4.45 32.81
C ARG A 344 -0.52 -5.58 31.97
N ARG A 345 -0.82 -5.62 30.67
CA ARG A 345 -0.28 -6.63 29.75
C ARG A 345 0.06 -6.01 28.39
N GLY A 346 1.13 -6.47 27.76
CA GLY A 346 1.53 -6.03 26.43
C GLY A 346 0.62 -6.65 25.36
N VAL A 347 0.87 -7.92 25.05
CA VAL A 347 0.10 -8.71 24.08
C VAL A 347 -0.49 -9.96 24.74
N ARG A 348 -1.69 -10.36 24.31
CA ARG A 348 -2.47 -11.40 24.97
C ARG A 348 -3.21 -12.32 23.99
N ILE A 349 -3.25 -13.62 24.29
CA ILE A 349 -4.11 -14.61 23.62
C ILE A 349 -4.93 -15.33 24.68
N LYS A 350 -6.25 -15.41 24.48
CA LYS A 350 -7.23 -15.95 25.44
C LYS A 350 -8.08 -17.00 24.73
N THR A 351 -8.20 -18.20 25.30
CA THR A 351 -9.16 -19.21 24.83
C THR A 351 -9.44 -20.24 25.94
N SER A 352 -10.36 -21.17 25.72
CA SER A 352 -10.78 -22.22 26.66
C SER A 352 -11.32 -23.45 25.92
N PRO A 353 -11.39 -24.63 26.58
CA PRO A 353 -12.22 -25.74 26.08
C PRO A 353 -13.66 -25.27 25.92
N GLY A 354 -14.33 -25.61 24.82
CA GLY A 354 -15.64 -25.03 24.46
C GLY A 354 -15.59 -24.10 23.27
N ARG A 355 -14.47 -23.39 23.08
CA ARG A 355 -14.34 -22.39 22.03
C ARG A 355 -14.28 -22.98 20.62
N GLY A 356 -13.71 -24.17 20.44
CA GLY A 356 -13.41 -24.70 19.11
C GLY A 356 -12.53 -23.76 18.28
N GLY A 357 -12.63 -23.83 16.95
CA GLY A 357 -11.93 -22.92 16.06
C GLY A 357 -10.39 -22.98 16.17
N TYR A 358 -9.73 -21.88 15.82
CA TYR A 358 -8.27 -21.81 15.80
C TYR A 358 -7.74 -20.39 15.99
N ILE A 359 -6.52 -20.27 16.50
CA ILE A 359 -5.68 -19.07 16.48
C ILE A 359 -4.35 -19.49 15.86
N ARG A 360 -4.09 -19.04 14.63
CA ARG A 360 -2.86 -19.43 13.91
C ARG A 360 -2.30 -18.36 13.01
N ASP A 361 -1.02 -18.49 12.69
CA ASP A 361 -0.34 -17.57 11.77
C ASP A 361 -0.38 -16.12 12.30
N ILE A 362 0.10 -15.95 13.54
CA ILE A 362 0.12 -14.66 14.25
C ILE A 362 1.56 -14.16 14.33
N PHE A 363 1.81 -12.97 13.81
CA PHE A 363 3.13 -12.38 13.68
C PHE A 363 3.21 -11.08 14.47
N TYR A 364 4.01 -11.07 15.53
CA TYR A 364 4.37 -9.87 16.28
C TYR A 364 5.78 -9.45 15.89
N HIS A 365 5.94 -8.21 15.41
CA HIS A 365 7.22 -7.67 14.98
C HIS A 365 7.48 -6.28 15.56
N ASN A 366 8.70 -6.01 16.04
CA ASN A 366 9.07 -4.67 16.53
C ASN A 366 8.08 -4.15 17.59
N LEU A 367 7.95 -4.89 18.70
CA LEU A 367 7.11 -4.48 19.84
C LEU A 367 7.97 -3.77 20.88
N THR A 368 7.49 -2.64 21.39
CA THR A 368 8.09 -1.94 22.53
C THR A 368 7.17 -2.01 23.74
N LEU A 369 7.69 -2.50 24.86
CA LEU A 369 6.97 -2.68 26.11
C LEU A 369 7.59 -1.80 27.20
N ASP A 370 6.92 -0.72 27.57
CA ASP A 370 7.42 0.23 28.56
C ASP A 370 6.57 0.20 29.84
N ASN A 371 7.19 -0.06 30.99
CA ASN A 371 6.51 -0.14 32.28
C ASN A 371 5.27 -1.08 32.26
N VAL A 372 5.43 -2.27 31.65
CA VAL A 372 4.34 -3.26 31.50
C VAL A 372 4.44 -4.35 32.56
N ARG A 373 3.33 -4.67 33.26
CA ARG A 373 3.36 -5.72 34.29
C ARG A 373 3.63 -7.11 33.71
N VAL A 374 3.01 -7.50 32.60
CA VAL A 374 3.33 -8.77 31.90
C VAL A 374 3.44 -8.52 30.40
N GLY A 375 4.62 -8.76 29.80
CA GLY A 375 4.83 -8.46 28.38
C GLY A 375 3.93 -9.27 27.46
N ILE A 376 4.06 -10.60 27.50
CA ILE A 376 3.34 -11.53 26.62
C ILE A 376 2.51 -12.50 27.47
N VAL A 377 1.25 -12.70 27.11
CA VAL A 377 0.36 -13.66 27.82
C VAL A 377 -0.36 -14.57 26.83
N ILE A 378 -0.30 -15.88 27.06
CA ILE A 378 -1.19 -16.85 26.40
C ILE A 378 -1.85 -17.67 27.50
N ASN A 379 -3.19 -17.69 27.52
CA ASN A 379 -3.96 -18.48 28.46
C ASN A 379 -5.03 -19.29 27.72
N THR A 380 -4.94 -20.62 27.83
CA THR A 380 -5.90 -21.57 27.23
C THR A 380 -6.94 -22.10 28.21
N ASN A 381 -7.08 -21.46 29.38
CA ASN A 381 -8.13 -21.75 30.35
C ASN A 381 -8.84 -20.45 30.78
N TYR A 382 -9.56 -19.85 29.84
CA TYR A 382 -10.39 -18.66 30.05
C TYR A 382 -11.87 -19.05 30.23
N SER A 383 -12.21 -19.57 31.41
CA SER A 383 -13.42 -20.35 31.75
C SER A 383 -14.77 -19.60 31.74
N GLU A 384 -15.03 -18.75 30.75
CA GLU A 384 -16.29 -18.02 30.56
C GLU A 384 -17.05 -18.59 29.34
N HIS A 385 -18.35 -18.88 29.44
CA HIS A 385 -19.17 -19.47 28.37
C HIS A 385 -20.54 -18.76 28.30
N PRO A 386 -21.19 -18.67 27.12
CA PRO A 386 -22.44 -17.94 26.95
C PRO A 386 -23.58 -18.58 27.75
N ASP A 387 -23.61 -19.91 27.77
CA ASP A 387 -24.61 -20.72 28.45
C ASP A 387 -24.02 -22.10 28.80
N GLN A 388 -24.86 -23.01 29.30
CA GLN A 388 -24.47 -24.39 29.64
C GLN A 388 -24.49 -25.36 28.44
N GLY A 389 -24.87 -24.89 27.25
CA GLY A 389 -25.03 -25.69 26.03
C GLY A 389 -23.77 -25.80 25.17
N TYR A 390 -22.66 -25.18 25.58
CA TYR A 390 -21.38 -25.30 24.87
C TYR A 390 -20.82 -26.72 24.95
N ASP A 391 -20.08 -27.15 23.92
CA ASP A 391 -19.42 -28.46 23.89
C ASP A 391 -18.02 -28.38 24.52
N PRO A 392 -17.76 -28.92 25.72
CA PRO A 392 -16.43 -28.86 26.35
C PRO A 392 -15.34 -29.60 25.57
N ALA A 393 -15.72 -30.50 24.66
CA ALA A 393 -14.81 -31.22 23.76
C ALA A 393 -14.42 -30.41 22.51
N ALA A 394 -15.07 -29.27 22.26
CA ALA A 394 -14.68 -28.32 21.21
C ALA A 394 -13.38 -27.60 21.61
N LEU A 395 -12.24 -28.21 21.28
CA LEU A 395 -10.91 -27.70 21.64
C LEU A 395 -10.33 -26.78 20.56
N PRO A 396 -9.90 -25.55 20.89
CA PRO A 396 -9.24 -24.64 19.96
C PRO A 396 -7.84 -25.13 19.58
N ILE A 397 -7.44 -24.86 18.33
CA ILE A 397 -6.05 -25.00 17.89
C ILE A 397 -5.31 -23.68 18.15
N VAL A 398 -4.18 -23.71 18.85
CA VAL A 398 -3.33 -22.52 19.03
C VAL A 398 -1.93 -22.83 18.52
N GLU A 399 -1.57 -22.34 17.34
CA GLU A 399 -0.27 -22.64 16.73
C GLU A 399 0.33 -21.54 15.86
N ASN A 400 1.62 -21.66 15.53
CA ASN A 400 2.34 -20.77 14.62
C ASN A 400 2.26 -19.29 15.02
N ILE A 401 2.82 -18.99 16.20
CA ILE A 401 2.88 -17.64 16.76
C ILE A 401 4.34 -17.21 16.82
N THR A 402 4.66 -16.11 16.16
CA THR A 402 6.04 -15.61 16.07
C THR A 402 6.17 -14.26 16.74
N PHE A 403 7.16 -14.12 17.60
CA PHE A 403 7.60 -12.87 18.21
C PHE A 403 9.01 -12.54 17.71
N ASN A 404 9.14 -11.45 16.97
CA ASN A 404 10.40 -11.01 16.37
C ASN A 404 10.72 -9.55 16.74
N SER A 405 11.90 -9.28 17.31
CA SER A 405 12.29 -7.93 17.73
C SER A 405 11.35 -7.36 18.80
N VAL A 406 11.36 -7.96 20.01
CA VAL A 406 10.56 -7.48 21.14
C VAL A 406 11.47 -6.80 22.15
N HIS A 407 11.29 -5.51 22.34
CA HIS A 407 12.06 -4.68 23.27
C HIS A 407 11.19 -4.30 24.46
N GLY A 408 11.76 -4.27 25.66
CA GLY A 408 11.03 -3.74 26.80
C GLY A 408 11.91 -3.23 27.92
N GLN A 409 11.37 -2.29 28.69
CA GLN A 409 11.96 -1.71 29.88
C GLN A 409 10.91 -1.61 30.98
N GLY A 410 11.31 -1.82 32.23
CA GLY A 410 10.35 -1.77 33.34
C GLY A 410 9.36 -2.93 33.37
N VAL A 411 9.60 -4.01 32.62
CA VAL A 411 8.64 -5.12 32.48
C VAL A 411 8.78 -6.11 33.63
N ARG A 412 7.70 -6.38 34.38
CA ARG A 412 7.78 -7.25 35.56
C ARG A 412 7.83 -8.74 35.23
N PHE A 413 7.10 -9.18 34.21
CA PHE A 413 7.13 -10.56 33.71
C PHE A 413 7.18 -10.55 32.18
N PRO A 414 8.32 -10.86 31.54
CA PRO A 414 8.45 -10.85 30.09
C PRO A 414 7.40 -11.68 29.34
N ALA A 415 7.18 -12.94 29.74
CA ALA A 415 6.16 -13.80 29.15
C ALA A 415 5.50 -14.72 30.17
N ARG A 416 4.22 -15.06 29.94
CA ARG A 416 3.45 -16.09 30.66
C ARG A 416 2.59 -16.86 29.67
N ILE A 417 3.02 -18.08 29.35
CA ILE A 417 2.33 -18.94 28.38
C ILE A 417 1.84 -20.17 29.12
N TYR A 418 0.53 -20.31 29.21
CA TYR A 418 -0.15 -21.44 29.85
C TYR A 418 -0.94 -22.19 28.79
N GLY A 419 -0.34 -23.28 28.28
CA GLY A 419 -1.06 -24.32 27.55
C GLY A 419 -1.64 -25.35 28.51
N SER A 420 -2.63 -26.11 28.06
CA SER A 420 -3.18 -27.24 28.81
C SER A 420 -2.85 -28.56 28.10
N LYS A 421 -3.09 -29.70 28.77
CA LYS A 421 -2.96 -31.02 28.14
C LYS A 421 -3.85 -31.14 26.89
N TYR A 422 -5.01 -30.50 26.93
CA TYR A 422 -6.03 -30.54 25.88
C TYR A 422 -5.80 -29.48 24.80
N ILE A 423 -5.29 -28.31 25.18
CA ILE A 423 -5.00 -27.18 24.30
C ILE A 423 -3.52 -26.81 24.44
N PRO A 424 -2.61 -27.64 23.88
CA PRO A 424 -1.20 -27.31 23.84
C PRO A 424 -0.97 -26.16 22.86
N VAL A 425 -0.13 -25.19 23.25
CA VAL A 425 0.29 -24.11 22.34
C VAL A 425 1.48 -24.60 21.53
N LYS A 426 1.34 -24.68 20.20
CA LYS A 426 2.33 -25.29 19.30
C LYS A 426 3.07 -24.24 18.46
N LYS A 427 4.29 -24.56 18.02
CA LYS A 427 5.06 -23.73 17.06
C LYS A 427 5.14 -22.24 17.45
N ILE A 428 5.42 -21.95 18.72
CA ILE A 428 5.76 -20.59 19.14
C ILE A 428 7.25 -20.36 18.84
N SER A 429 7.60 -19.19 18.34
CA SER A 429 9.00 -18.79 18.17
C SER A 429 9.26 -17.39 18.72
N PHE A 430 10.43 -17.24 19.35
CA PHE A 430 10.97 -15.96 19.79
C PHE A 430 12.30 -15.71 19.08
N ARG A 431 12.44 -14.54 18.48
CA ARG A 431 13.67 -14.02 17.88
C ARG A 431 13.92 -12.58 18.33
N ASP A 432 15.15 -12.30 18.75
CA ASP A 432 15.62 -10.98 19.16
C ASP A 432 14.70 -10.31 20.19
N MET A 433 14.61 -10.91 21.39
CA MET A 433 13.78 -10.42 22.49
C MET A 433 14.64 -9.90 23.65
N ILE A 434 14.59 -8.60 23.92
CA ILE A 434 15.36 -7.94 24.96
C ILE A 434 14.39 -7.20 25.89
N VAL A 435 14.15 -7.75 27.07
CA VAL A 435 13.20 -7.18 28.04
C VAL A 435 13.89 -6.93 29.38
N GLY A 436 14.14 -5.65 29.69
CA GLY A 436 14.67 -5.17 30.96
C GLY A 436 13.66 -5.35 32.10
N ILE A 437 14.05 -6.11 33.13
CA ILE A 437 13.17 -6.48 34.25
C ILE A 437 13.38 -5.59 35.49
N THR A 438 12.29 -5.19 36.14
CA THR A 438 12.30 -4.35 37.36
C THR A 438 12.48 -5.14 38.66
N TYR A 439 12.41 -6.48 38.65
CA TYR A 439 12.54 -7.29 39.86
C TYR A 439 13.10 -8.70 39.56
N LYS A 440 14.15 -9.14 40.27
CA LYS A 440 14.75 -10.49 40.12
C LYS A 440 13.87 -11.55 40.80
N LYS A 441 12.95 -12.20 40.07
CA LYS A 441 12.37 -13.51 40.47
C LYS A 441 12.79 -14.60 39.50
N LYS A 442 13.08 -15.80 40.04
CA LYS A 442 13.43 -17.00 39.25
C LYS A 442 12.20 -17.57 38.52
N ARG A 443 12.41 -18.03 37.27
CA ARG A 443 11.50 -18.74 36.31
C ARG A 443 10.62 -17.84 35.42
N ILE A 444 10.97 -17.70 34.12
CA ILE A 444 10.39 -16.66 33.24
C ILE A 444 9.95 -17.12 31.81
N PHE A 445 10.30 -18.30 31.27
CA PHE A 445 9.89 -18.65 29.88
C PHE A 445 9.53 -20.13 29.66
N GLN A 446 8.67 -20.39 28.67
CA GLN A 446 8.38 -21.72 28.10
C GLN A 446 8.39 -21.61 26.55
N TRP A 447 8.81 -22.67 25.85
CA TRP A 447 8.89 -22.90 24.38
C TRP A 447 10.08 -22.29 23.57
N LYS A 448 10.19 -22.72 22.29
CA LYS A 448 11.34 -22.66 21.35
C LYS A 448 11.99 -21.27 21.15
N VAL A 449 13.33 -21.23 21.12
CA VAL A 449 14.15 -20.01 21.08
C VAL A 449 15.15 -20.01 19.92
N ILE A 450 15.23 -18.89 19.19
CA ILE A 450 16.23 -18.66 18.12
C ILE A 450 16.81 -17.24 18.28
N GLY A 451 18.14 -17.09 18.41
CA GLY A 451 18.80 -15.78 18.54
C GLY A 451 18.96 -15.26 19.98
N SER A 452 19.18 -13.95 20.14
CA SER A 452 19.44 -13.33 21.45
C SER A 452 18.15 -13.12 22.26
N ILE A 453 18.09 -13.70 23.47
CA ILE A 453 16.94 -13.54 24.39
C ILE A 453 17.43 -13.16 25.78
N PHE A 454 16.90 -12.05 26.32
CA PHE A 454 17.13 -11.61 27.69
C PHE A 454 15.81 -11.22 28.38
N PRO A 455 15.54 -11.74 29.60
CA PRO A 455 16.37 -12.64 30.41
C PRO A 455 16.45 -14.07 29.84
N ALA A 456 17.44 -14.85 30.30
CA ALA A 456 17.70 -16.17 29.74
C ALA A 456 16.49 -17.13 29.83
N PRO A 457 16.25 -17.96 28.79
CA PRO A 457 15.18 -18.97 28.78
C PRO A 457 15.37 -20.05 29.87
N CYS A 458 14.28 -20.70 30.29
CA CYS A 458 14.33 -21.88 31.18
C CYS A 458 15.05 -23.08 30.52
N GLU A 459 15.53 -24.05 31.31
CA GLU A 459 16.29 -25.22 30.79
C GLU A 459 15.47 -26.22 29.96
N ASN A 460 14.14 -26.14 30.06
CA ASN A 460 13.21 -27.09 29.43
C ASN A 460 12.93 -26.71 27.96
N LEU A 461 13.85 -26.03 27.29
CA LEU A 461 13.66 -25.39 25.99
C LEU A 461 14.64 -25.88 24.94
N ASP A 462 14.12 -26.13 23.74
CA ASP A 462 14.96 -26.31 22.56
C ASP A 462 15.62 -24.97 22.20
N ARG A 463 16.95 -24.94 22.27
CA ARG A 463 17.78 -23.79 21.90
C ARG A 463 18.36 -24.04 20.52
N TYR A 464 18.29 -23.06 19.64
CA TYR A 464 18.89 -23.12 18.31
C TYR A 464 19.91 -21.97 18.13
N ASP A 465 20.90 -22.17 17.27
CA ASP A 465 21.82 -21.11 16.84
C ASP A 465 21.13 -20.14 15.85
N GLU A 466 21.85 -19.09 15.48
CA GLU A 466 21.36 -18.07 14.53
C GLU A 466 21.08 -18.65 13.13
N GLN A 467 21.67 -19.80 12.81
CA GLN A 467 21.51 -20.55 11.58
C GLN A 467 20.38 -21.61 11.67
N GLY A 468 19.66 -21.67 12.79
CA GLY A 468 18.51 -22.56 12.98
C GLY A 468 18.88 -24.02 13.30
N ARG A 469 20.12 -24.30 13.69
CA ARG A 469 20.57 -25.65 14.11
C ARG A 469 20.33 -25.83 15.61
N LEU A 470 19.86 -27.01 16.01
CA LEU A 470 19.56 -27.32 17.40
C LEU A 470 20.84 -27.40 18.24
N LEU A 471 20.97 -26.51 19.24
CA LEU A 471 22.08 -26.44 20.20
C LEU A 471 21.82 -27.25 21.47
N LYS A 472 20.59 -27.24 21.99
CA LYS A 472 20.21 -27.98 23.21
C LYS A 472 18.75 -28.39 23.12
N LEU A 473 18.45 -29.66 23.38
CA LEU A 473 17.10 -30.22 23.41
C LEU A 473 16.47 -30.01 24.79
N ALA A 474 15.17 -29.73 24.84
CA ALA A 474 14.40 -29.59 26.06
C ALA A 474 14.39 -30.88 26.91
N VAL A 475 14.64 -30.76 28.22
CA VAL A 475 14.46 -31.86 29.17
C VAL A 475 13.03 -31.81 29.74
N SER A 476 12.23 -32.84 29.47
CA SER A 476 10.89 -32.99 30.05
C SER A 476 10.98 -33.68 31.42
N PRO A 477 10.35 -33.16 32.49
CA PRO A 477 10.19 -33.90 33.74
C PRO A 477 9.02 -34.88 33.57
N ASN A 478 9.25 -35.95 32.81
CA ASN A 478 8.50 -37.21 32.85
C ASN A 478 9.07 -38.17 31.80
N ARG A 479 10.17 -38.83 32.15
CA ARG A 479 10.52 -40.15 31.63
C ARG A 479 11.28 -40.90 32.71
N LEU A 480 10.63 -41.94 33.24
CA LEU A 480 11.26 -42.99 34.03
C LEU A 480 12.45 -43.58 33.26
N MET A 481 13.59 -43.73 33.93
CA MET A 481 14.70 -44.58 33.46
C MET A 481 14.24 -46.04 33.36
N PRO A 482 14.89 -46.87 32.53
CA PRO A 482 15.93 -47.72 33.11
C PRO A 482 17.23 -47.91 32.28
N PHE A 483 18.31 -48.00 33.06
CA PHE A 483 19.58 -48.76 32.98
C PHE A 483 20.63 -48.58 31.85
N PRO A 484 21.93 -48.63 32.22
CA PRO A 484 23.06 -48.34 31.34
C PRO A 484 23.76 -49.60 30.84
N THR A 485 24.42 -49.52 29.68
CA THR A 485 25.54 -50.39 29.33
C THR A 485 26.72 -49.58 28.82
N VAL A 486 27.85 -49.84 29.45
CA VAL A 486 29.18 -49.29 29.24
C VAL A 486 29.92 -50.17 28.23
N LEU A 487 30.67 -49.57 27.29
CA LEU A 487 31.93 -50.05 26.70
C LEU A 487 32.37 -48.97 25.67
N SER A 488 33.40 -48.15 25.91
CA SER A 488 34.84 -48.42 25.91
C SER A 488 35.54 -47.92 24.63
N ARG A 489 36.24 -46.78 24.77
CA ARG A 489 37.53 -46.32 24.18
C ARG A 489 37.95 -46.84 22.78
N ARG A 490 38.34 -45.90 21.89
CA ARG A 490 39.75 -45.52 21.60
C ARG A 490 39.88 -44.40 20.55
N LYS A 491 40.90 -43.55 20.75
CA LYS A 491 41.54 -42.56 19.85
C LYS A 491 42.16 -43.30 18.62
N LEU A 492 42.55 -42.72 17.48
CA LEU A 492 43.39 -41.55 17.22
C LEU A 492 43.56 -41.33 15.68
N THR A 493 43.65 -40.07 15.22
CA THR A 493 44.40 -39.51 14.05
C THR A 493 44.24 -40.05 12.62
N PHE A 494 43.96 -39.15 11.65
CA PHE A 494 44.99 -38.60 10.72
C PHE A 494 44.48 -37.46 9.81
N THR A 495 45.41 -36.52 9.57
CA THR A 495 45.57 -35.61 8.40
C THR A 495 44.84 -34.27 8.34
N VAL A 496 45.53 -33.30 8.93
CA VAL A 496 45.62 -31.88 8.53
C VAL A 496 46.20 -31.79 7.10
N VAL A 497 45.40 -31.37 6.11
CA VAL A 497 45.81 -30.55 4.94
C VAL A 497 44.53 -29.99 4.28
N TRP A 498 43.83 -29.00 4.84
CA TRP A 498 42.76 -28.26 4.10
C TRP A 498 42.46 -26.86 4.69
N ILE A 499 43.42 -26.21 5.36
CA ILE A 499 43.20 -24.93 6.07
C ILE A 499 43.63 -23.67 5.29
N LEU A 500 43.99 -23.75 4.00
CA LEU A 500 44.43 -22.55 3.24
C LEU A 500 43.68 -22.29 1.92
N GLY A 501 42.48 -22.84 1.74
CA GLY A 501 41.64 -22.61 0.54
C GLY A 501 40.34 -21.83 0.77
N PHE A 502 39.88 -21.68 2.01
CA PHE A 502 38.54 -21.13 2.30
C PHE A 502 38.51 -19.69 2.85
N ALA A 503 39.68 -19.10 3.13
CA ALA A 503 39.76 -17.75 3.70
C ALA A 503 39.61 -16.61 2.68
N ALA A 504 39.61 -16.89 1.37
CA ALA A 504 39.53 -15.85 0.32
C ALA A 504 38.09 -15.61 -0.21
N ILE A 505 37.10 -16.43 0.17
CA ILE A 505 35.69 -16.26 -0.25
C ILE A 505 34.89 -15.44 0.78
N PHE A 506 35.36 -15.35 2.02
CA PHE A 506 34.66 -14.64 3.10
C PHE A 506 34.81 -13.11 3.08
N VAL A 507 35.77 -12.57 2.31
CA VAL A 507 35.95 -11.10 2.18
C VAL A 507 35.13 -10.51 1.03
N TRP A 508 34.61 -11.32 0.10
CA TRP A 508 33.75 -10.86 -0.99
C TRP A 508 32.24 -11.12 -0.80
N GLN A 509 31.85 -11.83 0.28
CA GLN A 509 30.45 -11.99 0.67
C GLN A 509 29.94 -10.90 1.63
N LYS A 510 30.82 -10.24 2.38
CA LYS A 510 30.41 -9.17 3.32
C LYS A 510 29.97 -7.89 2.59
N ALA A 511 30.55 -7.59 1.43
CA ALA A 511 30.22 -6.41 0.63
C ALA A 511 28.89 -6.52 -0.17
N LEU A 512 28.32 -7.72 -0.31
CA LEU A 512 27.04 -7.95 -0.99
C LEU A 512 25.85 -8.06 -0.03
N PHE A 513 26.09 -8.22 1.28
CA PHE A 513 25.05 -8.33 2.30
C PHE A 513 24.78 -7.02 3.07
N ASP A 514 25.69 -6.05 3.03
CA ASP A 514 25.46 -4.71 3.61
C ASP A 514 24.64 -3.77 2.71
N GLY A 515 24.33 -4.21 1.48
CA GLY A 515 23.48 -3.49 0.52
C GLY A 515 22.03 -3.95 0.50
N GLY A 516 21.49 -4.49 1.60
CA GLY A 516 20.11 -4.96 1.69
C GLY A 516 19.10 -3.83 1.42
N TRP A 517 18.69 -3.72 0.15
CA TRP A 517 17.66 -2.79 -0.31
C TRP A 517 16.34 -3.09 0.38
N ARG A 518 16.05 -2.37 1.46
CA ARG A 518 14.71 -2.23 2.01
C ARG A 518 13.93 -1.32 1.07
N ILE A 519 12.99 -1.88 0.33
CA ILE A 519 11.93 -1.10 -0.33
C ILE A 519 11.04 -0.58 0.80
N PHE A 520 11.39 0.57 1.38
CA PHE A 520 10.45 1.36 2.14
C PHE A 520 9.41 1.88 1.16
N ARG A 521 8.26 1.19 1.05
CA ARG A 521 7.07 1.83 0.49
C ARG A 521 6.70 2.96 1.44
N THR A 522 6.89 4.20 1.00
CA THR A 522 6.27 5.36 1.63
C THR A 522 4.75 5.09 1.73
N PRO A 523 4.11 5.40 2.87
CA PRO A 523 2.66 5.25 2.98
C PRO A 523 1.98 6.05 1.86
N ARG A 524 1.04 5.43 1.14
CA ARG A 524 0.21 6.11 0.13
C ARG A 524 -0.53 7.28 0.80
N PRO A 525 -0.32 8.55 0.37
CA PRO A 525 -1.20 9.62 0.76
C PRO A 525 -2.53 9.41 0.02
N CYS A 526 -3.58 9.05 0.76
CA CYS A 526 -4.93 9.15 0.23
C CYS A 526 -5.34 10.63 0.16
N PRO A 527 -6.31 11.00 -0.70
CA PRO A 527 -6.83 12.36 -0.74
C PRO A 527 -7.27 12.78 0.66
N LEU A 528 -6.74 13.90 1.15
CA LEU A 528 -7.18 14.51 2.40
C LEU A 528 -8.62 14.99 2.22
N LEU A 529 -9.53 14.51 3.06
CA LEU A 529 -10.91 14.99 3.11
C LEU A 529 -10.92 16.41 3.70
N ARG A 530 -11.60 17.34 3.03
CA ARG A 530 -11.65 18.77 3.38
C ARG A 530 -12.80 19.08 4.35
N PRO A 531 -12.69 20.13 5.20
CA PRO A 531 -13.68 20.46 6.24
C PRO A 531 -14.96 21.01 5.65
N MET A 532 -14.79 21.78 4.60
CA MET A 532 -15.83 22.50 3.92
C MET A 532 -15.75 22.11 2.46
N ALA A 533 -16.92 21.90 1.87
CA ALA A 533 -17.06 21.72 0.45
C ALA A 533 -18.05 22.77 -0.06
N PHE A 534 -17.71 23.41 -1.16
CA PHE A 534 -18.53 24.41 -1.82
C PHE A 534 -18.84 23.94 -3.23
N ASN A 535 -20.00 24.30 -3.74
CA ASN A 535 -20.34 24.14 -5.14
C ASN A 535 -19.93 25.40 -5.91
N LEU A 536 -19.47 25.26 -7.16
CA LEU A 536 -19.15 26.43 -7.98
C LEU A 536 -20.37 27.35 -8.21
N THR A 537 -21.57 26.79 -8.19
CA THR A 537 -22.85 27.52 -8.23
C THR A 537 -23.04 28.46 -7.04
N ASP A 538 -22.47 28.16 -5.87
CA ASP A 538 -22.57 28.99 -4.67
C ASP A 538 -21.85 30.34 -4.88
N PHE A 539 -20.95 30.39 -5.87
CA PHE A 539 -20.20 31.57 -6.29
C PHE A 539 -20.69 32.15 -7.62
N GLY A 540 -21.89 31.78 -8.07
CA GLY A 540 -22.51 32.28 -9.29
C GLY A 540 -22.05 31.59 -10.58
N GLY A 541 -21.41 30.42 -10.48
CA GLY A 541 -21.06 29.63 -11.66
C GLY A 541 -22.28 29.05 -12.38
N VAL A 542 -22.21 28.97 -13.70
CA VAL A 542 -23.22 28.39 -14.59
C VAL A 542 -22.58 27.40 -15.55
N GLY A 543 -23.02 26.14 -15.48
CA GLY A 543 -22.47 25.01 -16.25
C GLY A 543 -23.10 24.79 -17.63
N ASP A 544 -23.35 25.85 -18.40
CA ASP A 544 -24.05 25.84 -19.70
C ASP A 544 -23.13 25.74 -20.94
N GLY A 545 -21.81 25.80 -20.74
CA GLY A 545 -20.79 25.80 -21.80
C GLY A 545 -20.61 27.13 -22.53
N VAL A 546 -21.31 28.18 -22.11
CA VAL A 546 -21.31 29.51 -22.76
C VAL A 546 -20.91 30.62 -21.78
N THR A 547 -21.41 30.55 -20.55
CA THR A 547 -21.11 31.51 -19.49
C THR A 547 -19.64 31.41 -19.07
N LEU A 548 -18.93 32.54 -19.03
CA LEU A 548 -17.54 32.58 -18.59
C LEU A 548 -17.47 32.55 -17.05
N ASN A 549 -17.02 31.43 -16.50
CA ASN A 549 -17.02 31.13 -15.07
C ASN A 549 -15.77 31.60 -14.31
N THR A 550 -14.84 32.32 -14.95
CA THR A 550 -13.54 32.67 -14.36
C THR A 550 -13.68 33.34 -13.00
N GLU A 551 -14.55 34.36 -12.88
CA GLU A 551 -14.75 35.04 -11.60
C GLU A 551 -15.39 34.14 -10.52
N ALA A 552 -16.22 33.18 -10.93
CA ALA A 552 -16.82 32.23 -9.99
C ALA A 552 -15.75 31.30 -9.40
N PHE A 553 -14.81 30.84 -10.23
CA PHE A 553 -13.63 30.09 -9.76
C PHE A 553 -12.77 30.94 -8.82
N GLU A 554 -12.47 32.18 -9.18
CA GLU A 554 -11.65 33.09 -8.36
C GLU A 554 -12.28 33.34 -6.98
N ARG A 555 -13.59 33.63 -6.93
CA ARG A 555 -14.31 33.81 -5.66
C ARG A 555 -14.30 32.54 -4.82
N ALA A 556 -14.53 31.38 -5.43
CA ALA A 556 -14.52 30.10 -4.74
C ALA A 556 -13.15 29.78 -4.12
N ILE A 557 -12.08 30.01 -4.89
CA ILE A 557 -10.71 29.75 -4.46
C ILE A 557 -10.27 30.74 -3.38
N ALA A 558 -10.66 32.01 -3.49
CA ALA A 558 -10.42 33.01 -2.45
C ALA A 558 -11.10 32.61 -1.13
N ALA A 559 -12.35 32.11 -1.18
CA ALA A 559 -13.05 31.60 0.01
C ALA A 559 -12.34 30.38 0.63
N ILE A 560 -11.84 29.45 -0.18
CA ILE A 560 -11.08 28.29 0.29
C ILE A 560 -9.74 28.69 0.91
N ALA A 561 -9.05 29.69 0.34
CA ALA A 561 -7.77 30.17 0.87
C ALA A 561 -7.88 30.67 2.32
N LEU A 562 -9.01 31.28 2.70
CA LEU A 562 -9.29 31.71 4.07
C LEU A 562 -9.41 30.54 5.06
N LEU A 563 -9.58 29.31 4.57
CA LEU A 563 -9.69 28.11 5.38
C LEU A 563 -8.36 27.37 5.55
N GLY A 564 -7.24 27.88 5.00
CA GLY A 564 -5.95 27.17 4.94
C GLY A 564 -5.48 26.62 6.29
N GLU A 565 -5.44 27.45 7.33
CA GLU A 565 -5.07 27.05 8.70
C GLU A 565 -6.06 26.08 9.35
N ARG A 566 -7.27 25.96 8.80
CA ARG A 566 -8.36 25.09 9.28
C ARG A 566 -8.50 23.80 8.47
N GLY A 567 -7.51 23.46 7.63
CA GLY A 567 -7.50 22.27 6.78
C GLY A 567 -8.00 22.49 5.34
N GLY A 568 -8.37 23.74 5.00
CA GLY A 568 -8.70 24.19 3.65
C GLY A 568 -10.12 23.87 3.18
N GLY A 569 -10.33 23.54 1.91
CA GLY A 569 -11.68 23.41 1.36
C GLY A 569 -11.77 22.69 0.02
N GLN A 570 -12.91 22.07 -0.25
CA GLN A 570 -13.21 21.38 -1.51
C GLN A 570 -14.12 22.24 -2.39
N LEU A 571 -13.78 22.36 -3.67
CA LEU A 571 -14.62 22.97 -4.70
C LEU A 571 -15.20 21.88 -5.60
N ASN A 572 -16.51 21.71 -5.56
CA ASN A 572 -17.28 20.75 -6.34
C ASN A 572 -17.81 21.39 -7.62
N LEU A 573 -17.51 20.74 -8.74
CA LEU A 573 -18.14 21.01 -10.03
C LEU A 573 -19.14 19.89 -10.30
N GLN A 574 -20.42 20.24 -10.38
CA GLN A 574 -21.46 19.29 -10.75
C GLN A 574 -21.41 19.00 -12.26
N ALA A 575 -22.19 18.00 -12.70
CA ALA A 575 -22.41 17.72 -14.11
C ALA A 575 -22.84 19.00 -14.86
N GLY A 576 -22.20 19.27 -15.99
CA GLY A 576 -22.33 20.52 -16.72
C GLY A 576 -21.02 20.92 -17.40
N VAL A 577 -21.07 21.94 -18.26
CA VAL A 577 -19.91 22.46 -18.99
C VAL A 577 -19.56 23.85 -18.46
N TRP A 578 -18.39 23.98 -17.85
CA TRP A 578 -17.94 25.17 -17.15
C TRP A 578 -16.86 25.87 -17.98
N LEU A 579 -17.28 26.75 -18.90
CA LEU A 579 -16.36 27.53 -19.73
C LEU A 579 -15.60 28.53 -18.85
N THR A 580 -14.26 28.56 -18.95
CA THR A 580 -13.43 29.46 -18.13
C THR A 580 -12.16 29.90 -18.85
N ALA A 581 -11.69 31.10 -18.51
CA ALA A 581 -10.30 31.50 -18.72
C ALA A 581 -9.40 30.84 -17.66
N PRO A 582 -8.06 30.92 -17.80
CA PRO A 582 -7.12 30.44 -16.80
C PRO A 582 -7.40 30.94 -15.37
N PHE A 583 -7.20 30.07 -14.38
CA PHE A 583 -7.33 30.42 -12.96
C PHE A 583 -6.26 29.72 -12.10
N ASN A 584 -5.96 30.33 -10.94
CA ASN A 584 -4.93 29.86 -10.02
C ASN A 584 -5.53 29.10 -8.84
N LEU A 585 -4.93 27.98 -8.46
CA LEU A 585 -5.24 27.21 -7.27
C LEU A 585 -4.63 27.85 -6.00
N THR A 586 -5.10 27.41 -4.83
CA THR A 586 -4.57 27.77 -3.50
C THR A 586 -4.19 26.53 -2.70
N SER A 587 -3.36 26.69 -1.66
CA SER A 587 -2.99 25.58 -0.76
C SER A 587 -4.18 25.03 0.01
N HIS A 588 -4.09 23.78 0.46
CA HIS A 588 -5.13 23.08 1.20
C HIS A 588 -6.46 22.94 0.44
N MET A 589 -6.46 22.99 -0.89
CA MET A 589 -7.69 22.85 -1.68
C MET A 589 -7.88 21.46 -2.28
N THR A 590 -9.13 21.07 -2.49
CA THR A 590 -9.53 19.95 -3.35
C THR A 590 -10.40 20.48 -4.48
N LEU A 591 -9.98 20.33 -5.73
CA LEU A 591 -10.84 20.53 -6.90
C LEU A 591 -11.48 19.18 -7.27
N PHE A 592 -12.79 19.06 -7.10
CA PHE A 592 -13.56 17.84 -7.36
C PHE A 592 -14.47 17.99 -8.58
N LEU A 593 -14.29 17.14 -9.59
CA LEU A 593 -15.12 17.10 -10.79
C LEU A 593 -16.05 15.89 -10.74
N ALA A 594 -17.37 16.12 -10.65
CA ALA A 594 -18.36 15.06 -10.73
C ALA A 594 -18.33 14.35 -12.10
N GLU A 595 -19.01 13.21 -12.19
CA GLU A 595 -19.32 12.58 -13.48
C GLU A 595 -20.03 13.61 -14.39
N ASP A 596 -19.66 13.61 -15.67
CA ASP A 596 -20.14 14.57 -16.69
C ASP A 596 -19.85 16.06 -16.41
N ALA A 597 -19.06 16.40 -15.39
CA ALA A 597 -18.54 17.76 -15.23
C ALA A 597 -17.40 17.99 -16.23
N VAL A 598 -17.44 19.10 -16.97
CA VAL A 598 -16.41 19.49 -17.95
C VAL A 598 -15.92 20.89 -17.64
N ILE A 599 -14.66 21.04 -17.19
CA ILE A 599 -13.97 22.34 -17.25
C ILE A 599 -13.54 22.54 -18.70
N LEU A 600 -14.01 23.61 -19.33
CA LEU A 600 -13.76 23.90 -20.73
C LEU A 600 -12.93 25.19 -20.86
N GLY A 601 -11.71 25.11 -21.37
CA GLY A 601 -10.83 26.27 -21.53
C GLY A 601 -11.27 27.15 -22.71
N ILE A 602 -11.25 28.47 -22.53
CA ILE A 602 -11.59 29.42 -23.59
C ILE A 602 -10.54 29.44 -24.71
N GLU A 603 -10.99 29.55 -25.98
CA GLU A 603 -10.11 29.55 -27.16
C GLU A 603 -9.42 30.90 -27.44
N ASP A 604 -9.95 31.99 -26.89
CA ASP A 604 -9.39 33.34 -27.07
C ASP A 604 -8.10 33.51 -26.26
N GLU A 605 -6.97 33.55 -26.96
CA GLU A 605 -5.65 33.66 -26.36
C GLU A 605 -5.42 34.98 -25.61
N LYS A 606 -6.24 36.01 -25.87
CA LYS A 606 -6.14 37.31 -25.18
C LYS A 606 -6.53 37.23 -23.71
N LEU A 607 -7.34 36.23 -23.35
CA LEU A 607 -7.77 35.97 -21.97
C LEU A 607 -6.80 35.06 -21.22
N TRP A 608 -5.72 34.61 -21.86
CA TRP A 608 -4.70 33.79 -21.23
C TRP A 608 -3.54 34.67 -20.76
N PRO A 609 -3.17 34.63 -19.46
CA PRO A 609 -2.13 35.50 -18.93
C PRO A 609 -0.78 35.13 -19.55
N LEU A 610 0.07 36.13 -19.76
CA LEU A 610 1.46 35.91 -20.16
C LEU A 610 2.33 35.68 -18.92
N MET A 611 3.11 34.61 -18.97
CA MET A 611 4.07 34.22 -17.94
C MET A 611 5.50 34.33 -18.49
N PRO A 612 6.50 34.51 -17.62
CA PRO A 612 7.89 34.37 -18.00
C PRO A 612 8.21 33.01 -18.64
N PRO A 613 9.29 32.92 -19.45
CA PRO A 613 9.82 31.64 -19.89
C PRO A 613 10.01 30.68 -18.70
N LEU A 614 9.86 29.38 -18.94
CA LEU A 614 10.14 28.38 -17.92
C LEU A 614 11.61 28.49 -17.46
N PRO A 615 11.90 28.45 -16.14
CA PRO A 615 13.26 28.62 -15.66
C PRO A 615 14.23 27.55 -16.20
N SER A 616 13.75 26.33 -16.47
CA SER A 616 14.55 25.25 -17.07
C SER A 616 14.87 25.44 -18.57
N TYR A 617 14.19 26.38 -19.25
CA TYR A 617 14.35 26.62 -20.68
C TYR A 617 14.98 27.98 -21.03
N GLY A 618 14.81 29.00 -20.18
CA GLY A 618 15.46 30.32 -20.29
C GLY A 618 15.03 31.21 -21.47
N TYR A 619 14.66 30.64 -22.62
CA TYR A 619 14.43 31.36 -23.88
C TYR A 619 13.07 31.06 -24.55
N GLY A 620 12.18 30.30 -23.90
CA GLY A 620 10.88 29.89 -24.47
C GLY A 620 11.00 28.73 -25.47
N ARG A 621 10.06 27.77 -25.45
CA ARG A 621 10.18 26.50 -26.21
C ARG A 621 9.80 26.64 -27.69
N GLU A 622 8.83 27.49 -28.00
CA GLU A 622 8.30 27.65 -29.37
C GLU A 622 8.62 29.03 -29.96
N HIS A 623 8.60 30.05 -29.11
CA HIS A 623 8.91 31.43 -29.44
C HIS A 623 9.81 32.04 -28.37
N PRO A 624 10.74 32.94 -28.75
CA PRO A 624 11.50 33.73 -27.80
C PRO A 624 10.58 34.63 -26.96
N GLY A 625 10.88 34.76 -25.67
CA GLY A 625 10.13 35.62 -24.75
C GLY A 625 9.03 34.88 -23.96
N PRO A 626 7.97 35.58 -23.52
CA PRO A 626 6.99 35.01 -22.60
C PRO A 626 6.15 33.91 -23.25
N ARG A 627 5.41 33.19 -22.40
CA ARG A 627 4.50 32.10 -22.77
C ARG A 627 3.09 32.39 -22.26
N TYR A 628 2.08 31.81 -22.87
CA TYR A 628 0.74 31.74 -22.26
C TYR A 628 0.78 30.88 -20.98
N GLY A 629 -0.03 31.24 -19.99
CA GLY A 629 -0.23 30.48 -18.76
C GLY A 629 -0.96 29.15 -19.01
N SER A 630 -1.16 28.35 -17.97
CA SER A 630 -1.97 27.13 -18.04
C SER A 630 -3.42 27.39 -17.69
N LEU A 631 -4.35 26.54 -18.16
CA LEU A 631 -5.78 26.68 -17.81
C LEU A 631 -5.99 26.56 -16.30
N ILE A 632 -5.31 25.59 -15.67
CA ILE A 632 -5.24 25.46 -14.22
C ILE A 632 -3.79 25.66 -13.81
N HIS A 633 -3.53 26.65 -12.99
CA HIS A 633 -2.18 27.03 -12.58
C HIS A 633 -2.02 27.03 -11.05
N GLY A 634 -0.80 26.87 -10.56
CA GLY A 634 -0.49 26.92 -9.13
C GLY A 634 1.00 27.07 -8.87
N GLU A 635 1.37 27.93 -7.93
CA GLU A 635 2.76 28.14 -7.52
C GLU A 635 2.88 28.16 -6.01
N ASN A 636 3.96 27.59 -5.46
CA ASN A 636 4.24 27.56 -4.02
C ASN A 636 3.09 26.96 -3.19
N LEU A 637 2.43 25.94 -3.73
CA LEU A 637 1.28 25.31 -3.10
C LEU A 637 1.70 24.19 -2.16
N LYS A 638 0.89 23.95 -1.14
CA LYS A 638 0.98 22.78 -0.27
C LYS A 638 -0.38 22.11 -0.17
N ASP A 639 -0.39 20.78 -0.21
CA ASP A 639 -1.59 19.98 0.04
C ASP A 639 -2.74 20.34 -0.93
N VAL A 640 -2.57 19.96 -2.20
CA VAL A 640 -3.57 20.23 -3.25
C VAL A 640 -4.00 18.93 -3.92
N VAL A 641 -5.32 18.76 -4.03
CA VAL A 641 -5.94 17.58 -4.63
C VAL A 641 -6.75 18.02 -5.85
N ILE A 642 -6.55 17.38 -7.00
CA ILE A 642 -7.42 17.50 -8.18
C ILE A 642 -7.97 16.11 -8.48
N THR A 643 -9.27 15.92 -8.32
CA THR A 643 -9.86 14.59 -8.46
C THR A 643 -11.33 14.62 -8.85
N GLY A 644 -11.98 13.47 -8.92
CA GLY A 644 -13.36 13.40 -9.37
C GLY A 644 -13.90 12.00 -9.59
N TYR A 645 -15.08 11.94 -10.21
CA TYR A 645 -15.67 10.72 -10.76
C TYR A 645 -15.52 10.71 -12.29
N ASN A 646 -14.28 10.79 -12.75
CA ASN A 646 -13.92 10.85 -14.16
C ASN A 646 -14.45 12.09 -14.90
N GLY A 647 -14.66 13.19 -14.18
CA GLY A 647 -14.92 14.49 -14.80
C GLY A 647 -13.75 14.94 -15.71
N THR A 648 -14.04 15.84 -16.64
CA THR A 648 -13.13 16.19 -17.73
C THR A 648 -12.59 17.62 -17.61
N ILE A 649 -11.30 17.79 -17.89
CA ILE A 649 -10.68 19.10 -18.15
C ILE A 649 -10.29 19.12 -19.63
N ASP A 650 -10.90 20.00 -20.41
CA ASP A 650 -10.71 20.15 -21.84
C ASP A 650 -10.07 21.49 -22.18
N GLY A 651 -8.88 21.47 -22.76
CA GLY A 651 -8.15 22.67 -23.14
C GLY A 651 -8.56 23.30 -24.48
N GLN A 652 -9.50 22.69 -25.22
CA GLN A 652 -9.87 23.11 -26.57
C GLN A 652 -8.66 23.27 -27.53
N GLY A 653 -7.69 22.36 -27.41
CA GLY A 653 -6.38 22.47 -28.07
C GLY A 653 -6.43 22.60 -29.60
N GLN A 654 -7.51 22.20 -30.27
CA GLN A 654 -7.65 22.32 -31.73
C GLN A 654 -7.44 23.75 -32.24
N ALA A 655 -8.04 24.74 -31.57
CA ALA A 655 -7.85 26.15 -31.93
C ALA A 655 -6.37 26.57 -31.79
N TRP A 656 -5.73 26.15 -30.70
CA TRP A 656 -4.32 26.42 -30.42
C TRP A 656 -3.37 25.77 -31.43
N TRP A 657 -3.61 24.52 -31.79
CA TRP A 657 -2.79 23.78 -32.76
C TRP A 657 -2.92 24.37 -34.17
N MET A 658 -4.09 24.86 -34.55
CA MET A 658 -4.30 25.57 -35.81
C MET A 658 -3.53 26.90 -35.82
N LYS A 659 -3.64 27.70 -34.76
CA LYS A 659 -2.91 28.98 -34.62
C LYS A 659 -1.40 28.75 -34.66
N PHE A 660 -0.88 27.73 -33.97
CA PHE A 660 0.53 27.35 -34.00
C PHE A 660 1.01 26.98 -35.41
N ARG A 661 0.30 26.07 -36.10
CA ARG A 661 0.69 25.65 -37.46
C ARG A 661 0.64 26.78 -38.49
N LYS A 662 -0.31 27.71 -38.32
CA LYS A 662 -0.44 28.93 -39.15
C LYS A 662 0.50 30.07 -38.72
N LYS A 663 1.34 29.87 -37.69
CA LYS A 663 2.24 30.88 -37.12
C LYS A 663 1.52 32.17 -36.68
N LEU A 664 0.30 32.02 -36.16
CA LEU A 664 -0.53 33.14 -35.67
C LEU A 664 -0.25 33.47 -34.20
N LEU A 665 0.42 32.59 -33.46
CA LEU A 665 0.79 32.81 -32.07
C LEU A 665 2.06 33.66 -31.99
N LYS A 666 2.06 34.64 -31.08
CA LYS A 666 3.22 35.49 -30.78
C LYS A 666 4.12 34.92 -29.68
N HIS A 667 3.58 34.01 -28.88
CA HIS A 667 4.18 33.50 -27.64
C HIS A 667 4.08 31.98 -27.57
N THR A 668 4.95 31.37 -26.76
CA THR A 668 4.93 29.91 -26.53
C THR A 668 3.62 29.48 -25.85
N ARG A 669 3.01 28.37 -26.28
CA ARG A 669 1.77 27.85 -25.69
C ARG A 669 1.97 27.35 -24.25
N GLY A 670 0.94 27.47 -23.42
CA GLY A 670 0.94 27.01 -22.03
C GLY A 670 0.40 25.59 -21.85
N PRO A 671 0.81 24.86 -20.80
CA PRO A 671 0.25 23.54 -20.48
C PRO A 671 -1.25 23.58 -20.13
N LEU A 672 -1.92 22.42 -20.06
CA LEU A 672 -3.31 22.37 -19.56
C LEU A 672 -3.36 22.59 -18.04
N VAL A 673 -2.55 21.85 -17.29
CA VAL A 673 -2.39 22.00 -15.83
C VAL A 673 -0.92 22.12 -15.49
N GLN A 674 -0.57 23.18 -14.75
CA GLN A 674 0.80 23.44 -14.30
C GLN A 674 0.81 23.73 -12.81
N ILE A 675 1.69 23.03 -12.08
CA ILE A 675 1.91 23.23 -10.64
C ILE A 675 3.41 23.41 -10.45
N MET A 676 3.83 24.50 -9.82
CA MET A 676 5.24 24.87 -9.69
C MET A 676 5.65 25.03 -8.23
N TRP A 677 6.86 24.62 -7.86
CA TRP A 677 7.45 24.82 -6.52
C TRP A 677 6.56 24.36 -5.37
N SER A 678 5.86 23.25 -5.54
CA SER A 678 4.78 22.85 -4.64
C SER A 678 5.05 21.51 -3.97
N SER A 679 4.35 21.23 -2.87
CA SER A 679 4.48 19.97 -2.14
C SER A 679 3.13 19.32 -1.84
N ASP A 680 3.12 17.99 -1.72
CA ASP A 680 1.94 17.21 -1.35
C ASP A 680 0.79 17.38 -2.37
N ILE A 681 1.06 17.04 -3.63
CA ILE A 681 0.11 17.21 -4.75
C ILE A 681 -0.48 15.86 -5.16
N HIS A 682 -1.81 15.77 -5.24
CA HIS A 682 -2.52 14.56 -5.64
C HIS A 682 -3.46 14.82 -6.82
N ILE A 683 -3.25 14.15 -7.95
CA ILE A 683 -4.12 14.24 -9.13
C ILE A 683 -4.67 12.85 -9.45
N SER A 684 -5.99 12.67 -9.43
CA SER A 684 -6.54 11.33 -9.67
C SER A 684 -7.96 11.27 -10.22
N ASN A 685 -8.34 10.15 -10.85
CA ASN A 685 -9.73 9.86 -11.24
C ASN A 685 -10.39 10.95 -12.12
N ILE A 686 -9.64 11.53 -13.06
CA ILE A 686 -10.11 12.57 -13.99
C ILE A 686 -9.65 12.27 -15.42
N THR A 687 -10.35 12.87 -16.39
CA THR A 687 -9.93 12.89 -17.79
C THR A 687 -9.38 14.26 -18.17
N LEU A 688 -8.21 14.29 -18.80
CA LEU A 688 -7.59 15.48 -19.37
C LEU A 688 -7.60 15.34 -20.88
N ARG A 689 -8.13 16.33 -21.61
CA ARG A 689 -8.21 16.26 -23.07
C ARG A 689 -7.81 17.54 -23.77
N ASN A 690 -7.32 17.36 -25.00
CA ASN A 690 -7.03 18.42 -25.95
C ASN A 690 -6.21 19.57 -25.33
N SER A 691 -5.07 19.26 -24.70
CA SER A 691 -4.21 20.32 -24.18
C SER A 691 -3.73 21.27 -25.29
N PRO A 692 -3.69 22.60 -25.04
CA PRO A 692 -3.04 23.55 -25.95
C PRO A 692 -1.57 23.20 -26.22
N PHE A 693 -0.88 22.62 -25.25
CA PHE A 693 0.54 22.25 -25.27
C PHE A 693 0.74 20.95 -24.46
N TRP A 694 1.70 20.90 -23.51
CA TRP A 694 1.83 19.81 -22.53
C TRP A 694 0.58 19.67 -21.67
N THR A 695 0.28 18.46 -21.18
CA THR A 695 -0.97 18.22 -20.44
C THR A 695 -0.79 18.46 -18.94
N LEU A 696 -0.01 17.63 -18.24
CA LEU A 696 0.32 17.79 -16.83
C LEU A 696 1.79 18.15 -16.66
N HIS A 697 2.08 19.32 -16.09
CA HIS A 697 3.45 19.80 -15.90
C HIS A 697 3.72 20.22 -14.44
N PRO A 698 4.02 19.25 -13.54
CA PRO A 698 4.59 19.55 -12.24
C PRO A 698 6.07 19.97 -12.41
N TYR A 699 6.40 21.16 -11.93
CA TYR A 699 7.73 21.76 -11.99
C TYR A 699 8.26 21.96 -10.57
N ASP A 700 9.43 21.41 -10.26
CA ASP A 700 10.09 21.56 -8.96
C ASP A 700 9.16 21.23 -7.77
N CYS A 701 8.42 20.13 -7.91
CA CYS A 701 7.45 19.70 -6.91
C CYS A 701 7.96 18.51 -6.08
N THR A 702 7.59 18.45 -4.80
CA THR A 702 7.94 17.34 -3.89
C THR A 702 6.68 16.57 -3.48
N ASN A 703 6.76 15.24 -3.43
CA ASN A 703 5.64 14.38 -3.02
C ASN A 703 4.40 14.56 -3.92
N VAL A 704 4.52 14.14 -5.19
CA VAL A 704 3.44 14.24 -6.18
C VAL A 704 2.90 12.85 -6.50
N THR A 705 1.59 12.65 -6.44
CA THR A 705 0.93 11.40 -6.84
C THR A 705 -0.05 11.66 -7.97
N ILE A 706 0.09 10.94 -9.08
CA ILE A 706 -0.85 10.95 -10.20
C ILE A 706 -1.42 9.54 -10.37
N SER A 707 -2.71 9.34 -10.22
CA SER A 707 -3.30 7.99 -10.25
C SER A 707 -4.65 7.90 -10.97
N ASN A 708 -4.90 6.87 -11.76
CA ASN A 708 -6.18 6.68 -12.46
C ASN A 708 -6.56 7.89 -13.35
N VAL A 709 -5.59 8.51 -14.03
CA VAL A 709 -5.84 9.65 -14.92
C VAL A 709 -5.88 9.18 -16.38
N THR A 710 -6.86 9.67 -17.12
CA THR A 710 -6.98 9.47 -18.57
C THR A 710 -6.51 10.72 -19.29
N ILE A 711 -5.54 10.64 -20.20
CA ILE A 711 -5.04 11.77 -21.00
C ILE A 711 -5.27 11.50 -22.48
N LEU A 712 -5.98 12.40 -23.15
CA LEU A 712 -6.40 12.23 -24.55
C LEU A 712 -6.04 13.46 -25.40
N ALA A 713 -5.28 13.24 -26.47
CA ALA A 713 -5.11 14.20 -27.55
C ALA A 713 -5.11 13.47 -28.91
N PRO A 714 -5.47 14.13 -30.02
CA PRO A 714 -5.34 13.56 -31.35
C PRO A 714 -3.90 13.14 -31.64
N LEU A 715 -3.73 11.97 -32.25
CA LEU A 715 -2.40 11.42 -32.59
C LEU A 715 -1.67 12.22 -33.66
N TYR A 716 -2.45 12.86 -34.53
CA TYR A 716 -1.98 13.64 -35.65
C TYR A 716 -2.54 15.04 -35.53
N GLY A 717 -1.70 16.04 -35.76
CA GLY A 717 -2.09 17.44 -35.69
C GLY A 717 -2.17 18.03 -34.27
N ALA A 718 -1.79 17.30 -33.22
CA ALA A 718 -1.63 17.87 -31.89
C ALA A 718 -0.13 18.01 -31.55
N PRO A 719 0.54 19.11 -31.98
CA PRO A 719 1.97 19.27 -31.75
C PRO A 719 2.28 19.55 -30.28
N ASN A 720 3.27 18.84 -29.75
CA ASN A 720 3.85 18.99 -28.41
C ASN A 720 2.86 18.74 -27.27
N THR A 721 1.94 17.79 -27.45
CA THR A 721 0.99 17.37 -26.40
C THR A 721 1.57 16.29 -25.51
N ASP A 722 2.66 16.59 -24.80
CA ASP A 722 3.22 15.63 -23.86
C ASP A 722 2.18 15.32 -22.76
N GLY A 723 2.08 14.06 -22.33
CA GLY A 723 1.08 13.62 -21.36
C GLY A 723 1.41 14.10 -19.95
N ILE A 724 2.36 13.42 -19.29
CA ILE A 724 2.86 13.79 -17.97
C ILE A 724 4.31 14.23 -18.11
N ASP A 725 4.59 15.48 -17.81
CA ASP A 725 5.87 16.14 -18.09
C ASP A 725 6.47 16.70 -16.78
N PRO A 726 7.02 15.84 -15.91
CA PRO A 726 7.60 16.28 -14.66
C PRO A 726 8.99 16.85 -14.89
N ASP A 727 9.23 18.04 -14.35
CA ASP A 727 10.50 18.74 -14.38
C ASP A 727 10.97 19.03 -12.96
N SER A 728 12.21 18.68 -12.63
CA SER A 728 12.83 18.88 -11.30
C SER A 728 12.05 18.34 -10.08
N CYS A 729 11.18 17.35 -10.26
CA CYS A 729 10.36 16.82 -9.16
C CYS A 729 11.10 15.81 -8.28
N VAL A 730 10.70 15.71 -7.01
CA VAL A 730 11.23 14.75 -6.02
C VAL A 730 10.08 13.93 -5.44
N ASN A 731 10.29 12.62 -5.27
CA ASN A 731 9.31 11.70 -4.70
C ASN A 731 7.96 11.74 -5.45
N MET A 732 7.98 11.36 -6.73
CA MET A 732 6.79 11.33 -7.58
C MET A 732 6.34 9.91 -7.87
N VAL A 733 5.02 9.68 -7.82
CA VAL A 733 4.35 8.43 -8.14
C VAL A 733 3.35 8.67 -9.27
N VAL A 734 3.36 7.81 -10.28
CA VAL A 734 2.39 7.81 -11.38
C VAL A 734 1.88 6.39 -11.55
N GLU A 735 0.58 6.14 -11.42
CA GLU A 735 0.01 4.79 -11.46
C GLU A 735 -1.33 4.71 -12.18
N ASN A 736 -1.61 3.58 -12.84
CA ASN A 736 -2.91 3.26 -13.43
C ASN A 736 -3.46 4.34 -14.40
N CYS A 737 -2.59 5.07 -15.09
CA CYS A 737 -3.00 6.09 -16.05
C CYS A 737 -3.16 5.51 -17.46
N TYR A 738 -4.12 6.03 -18.22
CA TYR A 738 -4.25 5.79 -19.66
C TYR A 738 -3.83 7.05 -20.40
N ILE A 739 -2.83 6.97 -21.27
CA ILE A 739 -2.30 8.13 -21.99
C ILE A 739 -2.31 7.85 -23.48
N ARG A 740 -2.98 8.70 -24.26
CA ARG A 740 -2.99 8.67 -25.72
C ARG A 740 -2.79 10.08 -26.26
N VAL A 741 -1.60 10.34 -26.78
CA VAL A 741 -1.20 11.69 -27.21
C VAL A 741 -0.35 11.66 -28.49
N GLY A 742 -0.16 12.82 -29.13
CA GLY A 742 0.64 12.93 -30.35
C GLY A 742 2.17 12.84 -30.16
N ASP A 743 2.67 13.11 -28.94
CA ASP A 743 4.11 13.21 -28.65
C ASP A 743 4.59 12.26 -27.52
N ASP A 744 5.28 12.76 -26.49
CA ASP A 744 5.80 11.91 -25.41
C ASP A 744 4.69 11.69 -24.36
N GLY A 745 4.40 10.43 -24.02
CA GLY A 745 3.36 10.08 -23.04
C GLY A 745 3.75 10.46 -21.62
N ILE A 746 4.99 10.13 -21.22
CA ILE A 746 5.60 10.62 -19.98
C ILE A 746 7.01 11.12 -20.33
N ALA A 747 7.30 12.37 -20.04
CA ALA A 747 8.56 13.04 -20.37
C ALA A 747 9.28 13.53 -19.11
N ILE A 748 10.13 12.69 -18.50
CA ILE A 748 10.85 13.03 -17.27
C ILE A 748 12.04 13.93 -17.60
N LYS A 749 12.07 15.10 -16.97
CA LYS A 749 13.07 16.15 -17.16
C LYS A 749 13.73 16.54 -15.85
N SER A 750 14.89 17.16 -15.94
CA SER A 750 15.56 17.77 -14.78
C SER A 750 16.08 19.16 -15.16
N GLY A 751 15.78 20.15 -14.31
CA GLY A 751 16.53 21.37 -14.07
C GLY A 751 17.08 21.40 -12.63
N TRP A 752 17.80 22.46 -12.23
CA TRP A 752 18.34 22.76 -10.87
C TRP A 752 18.28 21.62 -9.82
N GLY A 753 19.43 21.00 -9.51
CA GLY A 753 19.71 20.43 -8.17
C GLY A 753 18.81 19.30 -7.61
N SER A 754 18.05 18.54 -8.40
CA SER A 754 17.13 17.51 -7.85
C SER A 754 17.74 16.09 -7.77
N VAL A 755 17.60 15.45 -6.61
CA VAL A 755 17.84 14.01 -6.39
C VAL A 755 16.50 13.28 -6.47
N TRP A 756 16.40 12.31 -7.36
CA TRP A 756 15.16 11.55 -7.58
C TRP A 756 15.12 10.31 -6.68
N HIS A 757 13.91 9.95 -6.23
CA HIS A 757 13.49 8.63 -5.76
C HIS A 757 12.09 8.41 -6.35
N CYS A 758 11.92 7.55 -7.35
CA CYS A 758 10.60 7.16 -7.87
C CYS A 758 10.34 5.69 -7.55
N ILE A 759 9.32 5.43 -6.72
CA ILE A 759 8.81 4.09 -6.43
C ILE A 759 7.54 3.90 -7.27
N TRP A 760 7.62 3.06 -8.32
CA TRP A 760 6.48 2.69 -9.18
C TRP A 760 5.87 1.35 -8.76
N PRO A 761 4.56 1.17 -8.97
CA PRO A 761 4.09 0.42 -10.15
C PRO A 761 2.77 0.97 -10.76
N PRO A 762 2.60 1.15 -12.07
CA PRO A 762 1.31 1.05 -12.70
C PRO A 762 1.00 -0.42 -12.93
N ILE A 763 -0.26 -0.67 -13.23
CA ILE A 763 -0.72 -1.89 -13.85
C ILE A 763 -1.46 -1.42 -15.11
N PHE A 764 -0.98 -1.78 -16.29
CA PHE A 764 -1.82 -1.73 -17.50
C PHE A 764 -2.62 -3.03 -17.52
N LYS A 765 -3.85 -3.02 -17.01
CA LYS A 765 -4.76 -4.18 -17.08
C LYS A 765 -6.11 -3.80 -17.64
N HIS A 766 -6.51 -4.56 -18.65
CA HIS A 766 -7.81 -4.56 -19.27
C HIS A 766 -8.81 -5.41 -18.48
N SER A 767 -10.11 -5.10 -18.60
CA SER A 767 -11.30 -5.99 -18.60
C SER A 767 -12.51 -5.10 -18.96
N TYR A 768 -13.43 -5.35 -19.89
CA TYR A 768 -14.12 -6.58 -20.33
C TYR A 768 -14.89 -6.34 -21.69
N PRO A 769 -15.79 -7.21 -22.21
CA PRO A 769 -15.78 -7.69 -23.60
C PRO A 769 -16.85 -7.07 -24.51
N GLU A 770 -16.80 -7.44 -25.79
CA GLU A 770 -17.85 -7.22 -26.81
C GLU A 770 -18.03 -5.78 -27.29
N SER A 771 -17.20 -5.37 -28.24
CA SER A 771 -17.65 -5.10 -29.62
C SER A 771 -16.50 -4.55 -30.44
N ARG A 772 -16.55 -4.86 -31.72
CA ARG A 772 -15.57 -4.48 -32.73
C ARG A 772 -15.40 -2.96 -32.69
N HIS A 773 -14.16 -2.45 -32.64
CA HIS A 773 -13.61 -1.29 -33.37
C HIS A 773 -12.22 -0.96 -32.81
N SER A 774 -11.23 -0.91 -33.70
CA SER A 774 -9.79 -0.74 -33.50
C SER A 774 -9.39 0.72 -33.26
N VAL A 775 -8.46 1.03 -32.33
CA VAL A 775 -7.79 2.35 -32.22
C VAL A 775 -6.39 2.19 -31.55
N TYR A 776 -5.27 2.05 -32.27
CA TYR A 776 -4.31 3.06 -32.78
C TYR A 776 -3.68 4.05 -31.75
N GLY A 777 -2.36 3.95 -31.50
CA GLY A 777 -1.36 5.05 -31.64
C GLY A 777 -0.60 5.65 -30.42
N GLN A 778 0.74 5.49 -30.41
CA GLN A 778 1.84 6.35 -29.90
C GLN A 778 1.93 6.79 -28.42
N VAL A 779 2.25 5.87 -27.50
CA VAL A 779 2.83 6.22 -26.18
C VAL A 779 4.36 6.17 -26.25
N ARG A 780 5.06 7.20 -25.76
CA ARG A 780 6.51 7.18 -25.54
C ARG A 780 6.82 7.54 -24.10
N THR A 781 7.69 6.80 -23.42
CA THR A 781 8.29 7.29 -22.17
C THR A 781 9.66 7.85 -22.52
N SER A 782 9.87 9.16 -22.35
CA SER A 782 11.13 9.83 -22.61
C SER A 782 11.79 10.32 -21.31
N ILE A 783 13.10 10.12 -21.20
CA ILE A 783 13.94 10.73 -20.15
C ILE A 783 14.92 11.67 -20.86
N SER A 784 14.97 12.94 -20.42
CA SER A 784 15.91 13.93 -20.95
C SER A 784 16.55 14.79 -19.85
N CYS A 785 17.85 15.09 -19.99
CA CYS A 785 18.55 16.04 -19.15
C CYS A 785 18.71 17.37 -19.89
N LEU A 786 18.35 18.48 -19.24
CA LEU A 786 18.50 19.84 -19.77
C LEU A 786 19.24 20.67 -18.69
N ALA A 787 20.57 20.83 -18.77
CA ALA A 787 21.30 21.78 -17.92
C ALA A 787 21.75 23.02 -18.71
N ASN A 788 21.81 24.16 -18.02
CA ASN A 788 22.49 25.39 -18.45
C ASN A 788 23.71 25.67 -17.54
N ARG A 789 24.61 26.52 -18.07
CA ARG A 789 26.02 26.84 -17.78
C ARG A 789 26.72 26.57 -16.42
N GLU A 790 26.06 26.23 -15.30
CA GLU A 790 26.76 26.05 -14.00
C GLU A 790 26.18 24.95 -13.06
N MET A 791 25.47 23.93 -13.57
CA MET A 791 24.50 23.20 -12.72
C MET A 791 24.65 21.67 -12.65
N SER A 792 24.52 21.11 -11.43
CA SER A 792 24.79 19.72 -11.03
C SER A 792 23.57 18.75 -11.00
N GLY A 793 22.45 19.10 -11.63
CA GLY A 793 21.21 18.29 -11.62
C GLY A 793 21.23 17.07 -12.56
N GLY A 794 20.41 16.04 -12.30
CA GLY A 794 20.29 14.87 -13.16
C GLY A 794 19.03 14.04 -12.88
N VAL A 795 18.76 13.04 -13.73
CA VAL A 795 17.67 12.07 -13.54
C VAL A 795 18.22 10.80 -12.90
N SER A 796 17.65 10.35 -11.79
CA SER A 796 18.14 9.15 -11.10
C SER A 796 17.07 8.31 -10.43
N ASN A 797 17.43 7.09 -10.00
CA ASN A 797 16.61 6.23 -9.14
C ASN A 797 15.14 6.13 -9.59
N ILE A 798 14.96 5.94 -10.90
CA ILE A 798 13.65 5.78 -11.51
C ILE A 798 13.38 4.30 -11.64
N THR A 799 12.27 3.85 -11.06
CA THR A 799 11.72 2.52 -11.29
C THR A 799 10.49 2.63 -12.20
N VAL A 800 10.38 1.74 -13.17
CA VAL A 800 9.23 1.61 -14.08
C VAL A 800 8.83 0.15 -14.11
N GLU A 801 7.64 -0.18 -13.60
CA GLU A 801 7.11 -1.55 -13.53
C GLU A 801 5.86 -1.72 -14.39
N ASN A 802 5.66 -2.89 -15.01
CA ASN A 802 4.44 -3.30 -15.70
C ASN A 802 3.94 -2.34 -16.81
N LEU A 803 4.84 -1.62 -17.49
CA LEU A 803 4.48 -0.65 -18.52
C LEU A 803 4.10 -1.34 -19.84
N HIS A 804 2.89 -1.06 -20.34
CA HIS A 804 2.44 -1.50 -21.66
C HIS A 804 2.45 -0.34 -22.65
N VAL A 805 3.23 -0.48 -23.72
CA VAL A 805 3.24 0.44 -24.85
C VAL A 805 2.78 -0.30 -26.09
N HIS A 806 1.74 0.20 -26.74
CA HIS A 806 1.28 -0.35 -28.01
C HIS A 806 1.17 0.71 -29.11
N ASP A 807 1.25 0.26 -30.36
CA ASP A 807 1.04 1.06 -31.58
C ASP A 807 1.90 2.34 -31.67
N SER A 808 3.13 2.27 -31.17
CA SER A 808 3.99 3.45 -31.03
C SER A 808 5.17 3.49 -31.99
N ARG A 809 5.62 4.69 -32.35
CA ARG A 809 6.88 4.88 -33.06
C ARG A 809 8.08 4.49 -32.20
N ARG A 810 8.00 4.70 -30.88
CA ARG A 810 9.07 4.47 -29.91
C ARG A 810 8.46 3.96 -28.60
N GLY A 811 9.04 2.93 -27.97
CA GLY A 811 8.60 2.49 -26.64
C GLY A 811 9.23 3.35 -25.55
N VAL A 812 10.42 2.94 -25.11
CA VAL A 812 11.24 3.67 -24.14
C VAL A 812 12.29 4.50 -24.87
N ARG A 813 12.50 5.75 -24.44
CA ARG A 813 13.48 6.66 -25.02
C ARG A 813 14.30 7.38 -23.96
N ILE A 814 15.62 7.38 -24.11
CA ILE A 814 16.54 8.24 -23.36
C ILE A 814 17.22 9.16 -24.37
N LYS A 815 17.12 10.48 -24.19
CA LYS A 815 17.63 11.48 -25.13
C LYS A 815 18.52 12.49 -24.39
N THR A 816 19.75 12.68 -24.88
CA THR A 816 20.68 13.69 -24.39
C THR A 816 21.62 14.18 -25.50
N SER A 817 22.44 15.20 -25.24
CA SER A 817 23.37 15.81 -26.20
C SER A 817 24.59 16.40 -25.48
N PRO A 818 25.75 16.57 -26.15
CA PRO A 818 26.82 17.43 -25.63
C PRO A 818 26.27 18.81 -25.31
N GLY A 819 26.68 19.36 -24.17
CA GLY A 819 26.22 20.63 -23.65
C GLY A 819 24.91 20.62 -22.87
N ARG A 820 24.48 19.43 -22.44
CA ARG A 820 23.35 19.24 -21.51
C ARG A 820 23.76 18.99 -20.07
N GLY A 821 25.04 18.69 -19.78
CA GLY A 821 25.54 18.40 -18.43
C GLY A 821 24.78 17.30 -17.67
N GLY A 822 25.03 17.18 -16.36
CA GLY A 822 24.24 16.32 -15.46
C GLY A 822 24.44 14.81 -15.63
N TYR A 823 23.46 14.03 -15.18
CA TYR A 823 23.51 12.56 -15.24
C TYR A 823 22.14 11.91 -15.47
N VAL A 824 22.15 10.69 -16.03
CA VAL A 824 21.04 9.72 -16.05
C VAL A 824 21.55 8.43 -15.45
N ARG A 825 21.10 8.07 -14.24
CA ARG A 825 21.64 6.87 -13.55
C ARG A 825 20.65 6.12 -12.68
N ASN A 826 20.91 4.83 -12.45
CA ASN A 826 20.09 3.97 -11.58
C ASN A 826 18.63 3.93 -12.06
N ILE A 827 18.44 3.62 -13.34
CA ILE A 827 17.12 3.53 -13.96
C ILE A 827 16.77 2.05 -14.12
N PHE A 828 15.61 1.63 -13.60
CA PHE A 828 15.17 0.25 -13.57
C PHE A 828 13.82 0.13 -14.28
N TYR A 829 13.80 -0.61 -15.38
CA TYR A 829 12.58 -1.03 -16.06
C TYR A 829 12.34 -2.52 -15.80
N HIS A 830 11.15 -2.86 -15.33
CA HIS A 830 10.75 -4.24 -15.05
C HIS A 830 9.37 -4.54 -15.64
N ASN A 831 9.22 -5.71 -16.26
CA ASN A 831 7.98 -6.18 -16.86
C ASN A 831 7.40 -5.20 -17.90
N LEU A 832 8.16 -4.93 -18.97
CA LEU A 832 7.69 -4.08 -20.07
C LEU A 832 6.96 -4.91 -21.13
N THR A 833 5.83 -4.44 -21.64
CA THR A 833 5.16 -5.03 -22.81
C THR A 833 5.17 -4.03 -23.97
N LEU A 834 5.70 -4.43 -25.13
CA LEU A 834 5.88 -3.59 -26.31
C LEU A 834 5.18 -4.19 -27.54
N ASP A 835 3.98 -3.71 -27.89
CA ASP A 835 3.19 -4.28 -28.98
C ASP A 835 3.06 -3.35 -30.19
N ASN A 836 3.33 -3.86 -31.39
CA ASN A 836 3.31 -3.08 -32.65
C ASN A 836 4.16 -1.78 -32.56
N VAL A 837 5.31 -1.86 -31.89
CA VAL A 837 6.21 -0.72 -31.69
C VAL A 837 7.27 -0.66 -32.79
N ARG A 838 7.45 0.50 -33.45
CA ARG A 838 8.48 0.62 -34.50
C ARG A 838 9.89 0.46 -33.95
N VAL A 839 10.24 1.13 -32.84
CA VAL A 839 11.51 0.86 -32.14
C VAL A 839 11.25 0.76 -30.64
N GLY A 840 11.53 -0.40 -30.04
CA GLY A 840 11.21 -0.70 -28.65
C GLY A 840 11.93 0.22 -27.67
N ILE A 841 13.25 0.08 -27.56
CA ILE A 841 14.09 0.85 -26.64
C ILE A 841 15.08 1.68 -27.44
N VAL A 842 15.15 2.98 -27.14
CA VAL A 842 16.03 3.93 -27.83
C VAL A 842 16.84 4.74 -26.85
N VAL A 843 18.15 4.79 -27.06
CA VAL A 843 19.03 5.76 -26.39
C VAL A 843 19.76 6.55 -27.47
N ASN A 844 19.70 7.88 -27.40
CA ASN A 844 20.41 8.77 -28.30
C ASN A 844 21.15 9.84 -27.49
N THR A 845 22.48 9.87 -27.59
CA THR A 845 23.34 10.84 -26.90
C THR A 845 23.81 12.00 -27.77
N ASN A 846 23.31 12.09 -29.00
CA ASN A 846 23.52 13.24 -29.89
C ASN A 846 22.16 13.77 -30.36
N TYR A 847 21.39 14.31 -29.42
CA TYR A 847 20.08 14.90 -29.67
C TYR A 847 20.23 16.42 -29.86
N SER A 848 20.57 16.83 -31.09
CA SER A 848 21.04 18.17 -31.51
C SER A 848 20.05 19.35 -31.35
N GLU A 849 19.14 19.30 -30.38
CA GLU A 849 18.26 20.40 -30.00
C GLU A 849 18.84 21.07 -28.74
N HIS A 850 19.10 22.38 -28.78
CA HIS A 850 19.48 23.23 -27.64
C HIS A 850 18.52 24.42 -27.54
N PRO A 851 18.22 24.92 -26.31
CA PRO A 851 17.24 25.99 -26.12
C PRO A 851 17.68 27.34 -26.71
N ASP A 852 18.98 27.58 -26.72
CA ASP A 852 19.61 28.77 -27.29
C ASP A 852 21.01 28.43 -27.85
N GLN A 853 21.69 29.43 -28.43
CA GLN A 853 23.06 29.32 -28.96
C GLN A 853 24.14 29.53 -27.87
N GLY A 854 23.73 29.80 -26.62
CA GLY A 854 24.59 30.13 -25.49
C GLY A 854 24.96 28.93 -24.62
N TYR A 855 24.48 27.72 -24.89
CA TYR A 855 24.84 26.52 -24.12
C TYR A 855 26.36 26.26 -24.08
N ASP A 856 26.84 25.64 -23.00
CA ASP A 856 28.24 25.21 -22.90
C ASP A 856 28.42 23.86 -23.63
N PRO A 857 29.07 23.80 -24.81
CA PRO A 857 29.22 22.56 -25.56
C PRO A 857 30.09 21.51 -24.85
N THR A 858 30.86 21.91 -23.83
CA THR A 858 31.72 21.04 -23.04
C THR A 858 31.02 20.36 -21.86
N ALA A 859 29.79 20.78 -21.52
CA ALA A 859 29.00 20.17 -20.47
C ALA A 859 28.46 18.79 -20.90
N LEU A 860 29.19 17.71 -20.59
CA LEU A 860 28.85 16.35 -21.00
C LEU A 860 28.04 15.59 -19.93
N PRO A 861 26.84 15.06 -20.25
CA PRO A 861 26.07 14.20 -19.35
C PRO A 861 26.75 12.83 -19.14
N SER A 862 26.54 12.21 -17.98
CA SER A 862 26.84 10.78 -17.77
C SER A 862 25.59 9.91 -17.89
N LEU A 863 25.68 8.77 -18.58
CA LEU A 863 24.61 7.77 -18.70
C LEU A 863 25.10 6.42 -18.18
N GLU A 864 24.60 5.98 -17.03
CA GLU A 864 25.07 4.75 -16.39
C GLU A 864 23.99 3.98 -15.60
N ASN A 865 24.22 2.70 -15.31
CA ASN A 865 23.36 1.89 -14.44
C ASN A 865 21.88 1.87 -14.88
N ILE A 866 21.64 1.47 -16.13
CA ILE A 866 20.28 1.36 -16.69
C ILE A 866 19.96 -0.12 -16.87
N THR A 867 18.88 -0.59 -16.27
CA THR A 867 18.54 -2.02 -16.24
C THR A 867 17.14 -2.25 -16.79
N PHE A 868 17.00 -3.24 -17.67
CA PHE A 868 15.74 -3.73 -18.23
C PHE A 868 15.59 -5.21 -17.89
N ILE A 869 14.51 -5.59 -17.21
CA ILE A 869 14.20 -6.97 -16.79
C ILE A 869 12.80 -7.34 -17.29
N SER A 870 12.63 -8.54 -17.86
CA SER A 870 11.33 -9.06 -18.32
C SER A 870 10.70 -8.13 -19.36
N VAL A 871 11.37 -7.96 -20.51
CA VAL A 871 10.84 -7.15 -21.61
C VAL A 871 10.19 -8.07 -22.64
N HIS A 872 8.87 -7.97 -22.78
CA HIS A 872 8.06 -8.77 -23.68
C HIS A 872 7.46 -7.91 -24.80
N GLY A 873 7.11 -8.50 -25.94
CA GLY A 873 6.38 -7.75 -26.97
C GLY A 873 6.19 -8.50 -28.27
N GLN A 874 5.17 -8.13 -29.04
CA GLN A 874 4.93 -8.64 -30.39
C GLN A 874 4.86 -7.51 -31.41
N GLY A 875 5.16 -7.76 -32.68
CA GLY A 875 5.02 -6.72 -33.69
C GLY A 875 6.15 -5.69 -33.74
N VAL A 876 7.25 -5.85 -32.98
CA VAL A 876 8.28 -4.82 -32.82
C VAL A 876 9.27 -4.80 -33.99
N ARG A 877 9.48 -3.65 -34.65
CA ARG A 877 10.38 -3.63 -35.84
C ARG A 877 11.87 -3.60 -35.48
N VAL A 878 12.26 -2.84 -34.45
CA VAL A 878 13.64 -2.77 -33.94
C VAL A 878 13.59 -2.84 -32.41
N PRO A 879 13.94 -3.97 -31.77
CA PRO A 879 13.84 -4.10 -30.31
C PRO A 879 14.66 -3.06 -29.55
N VAL A 880 15.93 -2.87 -29.91
CA VAL A 880 16.85 -1.97 -29.19
C VAL A 880 17.74 -1.20 -30.16
N ARG A 881 17.85 0.11 -29.93
CA ARG A 881 18.74 1.03 -30.64
C ARG A 881 19.42 1.99 -29.67
N ILE A 882 20.72 1.82 -29.45
CA ILE A 882 21.50 2.61 -28.49
C ILE A 882 22.66 3.26 -29.23
N TYR A 883 22.58 4.57 -29.45
CA TYR A 883 23.66 5.34 -30.02
C TYR A 883 24.27 6.23 -28.94
N GLY A 884 25.33 5.72 -28.32
CA GLY A 884 26.27 6.52 -27.56
C GLY A 884 27.23 7.26 -28.50
N SER A 885 28.06 8.13 -27.93
CA SER A 885 29.14 8.83 -28.63
C SER A 885 30.46 8.64 -27.88
N ARG A 886 31.58 8.99 -28.52
CA ARG A 886 32.90 8.99 -27.85
C ARG A 886 32.91 9.88 -26.59
N TYR A 887 32.13 10.96 -26.61
CA TYR A 887 32.06 11.95 -25.52
C TYR A 887 31.04 11.54 -24.45
N ILE A 888 29.94 10.89 -24.83
CA ILE A 888 28.86 10.46 -23.93
C ILE A 888 28.59 8.97 -24.18
N PRO A 889 29.44 8.07 -23.65
CA PRO A 889 29.23 6.63 -23.74
C PRO A 889 28.11 6.19 -22.78
N VAL A 890 27.39 5.14 -23.15
CA VAL A 890 26.36 4.53 -22.27
C VAL A 890 27.01 3.37 -21.50
N LYS A 891 27.09 3.48 -20.17
CA LYS A 891 27.80 2.53 -19.30
C LYS A 891 26.84 1.67 -18.47
N ASN A 892 27.27 0.46 -18.14
CA ASN A 892 26.54 -0.47 -17.27
C ASN A 892 25.04 -0.63 -17.61
N ILE A 893 24.72 -0.78 -18.90
CA ILE A 893 23.36 -1.10 -19.33
C ILE A 893 23.12 -2.62 -19.30
N THR A 894 22.02 -3.06 -18.69
CA THR A 894 21.71 -4.49 -18.53
C THR A 894 20.35 -4.81 -19.12
N PHE A 895 20.27 -5.90 -19.89
CA PHE A 895 19.03 -6.49 -20.36
C PHE A 895 18.94 -7.94 -19.85
N ARG A 896 17.86 -8.27 -19.16
CA ARG A 896 17.58 -9.61 -18.63
C ARG A 896 16.18 -10.06 -19.03
N ASP A 897 16.03 -11.32 -19.46
CA ASP A 897 14.74 -11.94 -19.77
C ASP A 897 13.94 -11.16 -20.83
N MET A 898 14.57 -10.87 -21.98
CA MET A 898 13.92 -10.17 -23.09
C MET A 898 13.36 -11.16 -24.11
N SER A 899 12.06 -11.06 -24.40
CA SER A 899 11.36 -11.86 -25.40
C SER A 899 10.48 -11.00 -26.32
N VAL A 900 10.99 -10.65 -27.50
CA VAL A 900 10.32 -9.72 -28.43
C VAL A 900 10.16 -10.37 -29.82
N GLY A 901 8.91 -10.48 -30.29
CA GLY A 901 8.57 -10.94 -31.63
C GLY A 901 8.74 -9.81 -32.67
N ILE A 902 9.61 -10.04 -33.66
CA ILE A 902 9.99 -9.03 -34.67
C ILE A 902 9.22 -9.16 -35.98
N THR A 903 8.86 -8.04 -36.62
CA THR A 903 8.05 -8.03 -37.86
C THR A 903 8.85 -7.81 -39.15
N TYR A 904 10.16 -7.55 -39.08
CA TYR A 904 10.96 -7.22 -40.26
C TYR A 904 12.36 -7.85 -40.21
N LYS A 905 12.72 -8.65 -41.22
CA LYS A 905 14.05 -9.26 -41.37
C LYS A 905 15.08 -8.20 -41.82
N LYS A 906 15.71 -7.48 -40.89
CA LYS A 906 16.99 -6.79 -41.14
C LYS A 906 18.14 -7.56 -40.51
N LYS A 907 19.33 -7.51 -41.14
CA LYS A 907 20.57 -8.18 -40.72
C LYS A 907 21.05 -7.86 -39.29
N HIS A 908 20.55 -6.80 -38.65
CA HIS A 908 20.96 -6.39 -37.30
C HIS A 908 19.74 -6.05 -36.44
N ILE A 909 19.38 -6.97 -35.53
CA ILE A 909 18.24 -6.86 -34.60
C ILE A 909 18.53 -5.85 -33.48
N PHE A 910 19.80 -5.71 -33.09
CA PHE A 910 20.31 -4.71 -32.16
C PHE A 910 21.20 -3.70 -32.90
N GLN A 911 21.01 -2.42 -32.62
CA GLN A 911 21.80 -1.33 -33.23
C GLN A 911 22.49 -0.54 -32.13
N CYS A 912 23.75 -0.85 -31.83
CA CYS A 912 24.49 -0.26 -30.71
C CYS A 912 25.82 0.35 -31.15
N SER A 913 26.17 1.53 -30.63
CA SER A 913 27.50 2.17 -30.79
C SER A 913 27.92 2.90 -29.51
N PHE A 914 29.19 2.79 -29.09
CA PHE A 914 29.71 3.39 -27.85
C PHE A 914 28.92 3.02 -26.58
N VAL A 915 28.70 1.72 -26.38
CA VAL A 915 27.90 1.15 -25.29
C VAL A 915 28.71 0.07 -24.56
N GLN A 916 28.68 0.09 -23.23
CA GLN A 916 29.18 -0.98 -22.37
C GLN A 916 28.00 -1.57 -21.59
N GLY A 917 27.67 -2.84 -21.84
CA GLY A 917 26.51 -3.49 -21.22
C GLY A 917 26.55 -5.01 -21.28
N LYS A 918 25.53 -5.65 -20.69
CA LYS A 918 25.38 -7.11 -20.64
C LYS A 918 23.96 -7.53 -21.03
N PHE A 919 23.86 -8.70 -21.67
CA PHE A 919 22.61 -9.35 -22.00
C PHE A 919 22.55 -10.73 -21.32
N VAL A 920 21.41 -11.07 -20.72
CA VAL A 920 21.20 -12.32 -19.98
C VAL A 920 19.82 -12.89 -20.36
N HIS A 921 19.76 -14.14 -20.85
CA HIS A 921 18.52 -14.81 -21.28
C HIS A 921 17.66 -14.00 -22.30
N ILE A 922 18.11 -13.93 -23.56
CA ILE A 922 17.30 -13.34 -24.65
C ILE A 922 16.67 -14.46 -25.49
N THR A 923 15.37 -14.37 -25.74
CA THR A 923 14.67 -15.22 -26.71
C THR A 923 14.01 -14.35 -27.78
N CYS A 924 14.57 -14.29 -28.98
CA CYS A 924 13.89 -13.65 -30.11
C CYS A 924 13.18 -14.74 -30.91
N SER A 925 11.87 -14.63 -31.13
CA SER A 925 11.04 -15.63 -31.81
C SER A 925 11.40 -15.87 -33.29
N ILE A 926 12.46 -15.21 -33.81
CA ILE A 926 13.02 -15.36 -35.15
C ILE A 926 14.55 -15.65 -35.13
N CYS A 927 15.16 -15.84 -33.95
CA CYS A 927 16.61 -16.12 -33.82
C CYS A 927 17.03 -17.58 -34.12
N ILE A 928 16.15 -18.42 -34.70
CA ILE A 928 16.52 -19.78 -35.15
C ILE A 928 17.20 -19.80 -36.54
N LEU A 929 17.41 -18.65 -37.18
CA LEU A 929 18.25 -18.57 -38.39
C LEU A 929 19.15 -17.33 -38.30
N LEU A 930 20.34 -17.51 -37.72
CA LEU A 930 21.62 -16.84 -38.03
C LEU A 930 22.61 -17.06 -36.86
N THR A 931 23.02 -18.32 -36.67
CA THR A 931 24.37 -18.60 -36.20
C THR A 931 25.32 -18.49 -37.39
N ARG A 932 26.07 -17.37 -37.46
CA ARG A 932 27.43 -17.28 -38.01
C ARG A 932 28.05 -15.96 -37.63
#